data_AF-M7SQX9-F1
#
_entry.id   AF-M7SQX9-F1
#
_cell.length_a   1.000
_cell.length_b   1.000
_cell.length_c   1.000
_cell.angle_alpha   90.00
_cell.angle_beta   90.00
_cell.angle_gamma   90.00
#
_symmetry.space_group_name_H-M   'P 1'
#
loop_
_entity.id
_entity.type
_entity.pdbx_description
1 polymer ?
#
loop_
_entity_poly.entity_id
_entity_poly.type
_entity_poly.pdbx_seq_one_letter_code
_entity_poly.pdbx_strand_id
1 'polypeptide(L)'
;MRNELKFWDDSPNSLRRDLAGILRKMPNVDDGIYTSCLEAMTGEDDLLLNDIKHQLAVEGSAGFVSYLRYLTHRRKLEQLTDDCWLSLAEVLFTKQGPAFLPEMSDFLSFEDWIELLDDVLKTFGQFIDRPRYQKLDHLDALMPWWKYLADHRDAVDVIRNLPLQAPGVRWLYFPHSYKEVMELLQDVQRIDLKGSIEQRVLSRLSPKATNAPLVCDCLRAISQAFPPGRAVLERVLARLQNEDISAKGMGLIIKTWERSSIIRREDKYALRLVRDLFEIPSGASTTSSSSAKNLLEAEYSKLIARAEELEASRMELRQKDPGKAKVLVKKLKLSDVGRNVDRAIPDDLIDAIETVGEDEYVLAFSLMGLSELHRLGRGVPRDARLLVVRVKLRPIAQFCVHTFPQDETIHHHRPWRANTGAAPDAAVCSTRPNLFVYYVCHHLHRLLQGGRPSLRKIHNLVSDLIAKAPATCVVCCAPMTNKLWKPSTCRAGCSIILRKSALEIRMHDLLVDPLAIDLLLTSLSAAATDSHHDQLLTGCPIPHTRIQTVINAIPPLSQLQTANDLRAALRGSDAFSNEKEKLLSWMCLYFRGFLLTAPDNLKIPSMPGALQFVVPNAHHDHETLFNAQYGSHGPSSSSGIVFHGTRITRLWGILTEGLKVLSGTDLQVTGAAHGSGVYVAEEPSLSLQYASVFGAHQGWAHSALKNYSVLLGCQLAGHIPNNSYHVVQKAERLAVRYVFLLPPNFQCPIRAHVVGAMTQANAALSTKMLP
;
A
#
# COMPACT_ATOMS: atom_id res chain seq x y z
N MET A 1 7.22 -87.12 13.53
CA MET A 1 7.61 -88.37 12.86
C MET A 1 6.49 -89.43 12.81
N ARG A 2 5.91 -89.88 13.94
CA ARG A 2 4.78 -90.87 13.91
C ARG A 2 3.54 -90.35 13.15
N ASN A 3 3.14 -89.10 13.36
CA ASN A 3 1.96 -88.51 12.70
C ASN A 3 2.21 -88.23 11.21
N GLU A 4 3.45 -87.91 10.83
CA GLU A 4 3.85 -87.73 9.43
C GLU A 4 3.82 -89.05 8.65
N LEU A 5 4.38 -90.12 9.22
CA LEU A 5 4.33 -91.46 8.60
C LEU A 5 2.87 -91.89 8.39
N LYS A 6 2.01 -91.71 9.40
CA LYS A 6 0.58 -91.99 9.30
C LYS A 6 -0.10 -91.21 8.17
N PHE A 7 0.16 -89.90 8.07
CA PHE A 7 -0.40 -89.07 7.02
C PHE A 7 -0.05 -89.56 5.61
N TRP A 8 1.18 -90.03 5.39
CA TRP A 8 1.61 -90.54 4.08
C TRP A 8 1.18 -91.99 3.82
N ASP A 9 1.12 -92.83 4.85
CA ASP A 9 0.65 -94.22 4.77
C ASP A 9 -0.85 -94.29 4.39
N ASP A 10 -1.64 -93.31 4.81
CA ASP A 10 -3.07 -93.18 4.48
C ASP A 10 -3.35 -92.76 3.01
N SER A 11 -2.32 -92.68 2.16
CA SER A 11 -2.41 -92.37 0.72
C SER A 11 -3.22 -91.09 0.40
N PRO A 12 -2.76 -89.91 0.87
CA PRO A 12 -3.51 -88.67 0.77
C PRO A 12 -3.77 -88.26 -0.68
N ASN A 13 -4.93 -87.64 -0.94
CA ASN A 13 -5.28 -87.13 -2.26
C ASN A 13 -4.29 -86.06 -2.77
N SER A 14 -4.34 -85.72 -4.06
CA SER A 14 -3.39 -84.77 -4.67
C SER A 14 -3.37 -83.41 -3.97
N LEU A 15 -4.52 -82.90 -3.56
CA LEU A 15 -4.64 -81.62 -2.85
C LEU A 15 -3.84 -81.61 -1.54
N ARG A 16 -4.05 -82.60 -0.67
CA ARG A 16 -3.34 -82.74 0.61
C ARG A 16 -1.84 -82.88 0.43
N ARG A 17 -1.40 -83.65 -0.59
CA ARG A 17 0.01 -83.80 -0.94
C ARG A 17 0.65 -82.49 -1.39
N ASP A 18 -0.05 -81.73 -2.21
CA ASP A 18 0.44 -80.43 -2.69
C ASP A 18 0.58 -79.44 -1.54
N LEU A 19 -0.43 -79.35 -0.66
CA LEU A 19 -0.40 -78.45 0.50
C LEU A 19 0.71 -78.84 1.49
N ALA A 20 0.87 -80.13 1.78
CA ALA A 20 2.01 -80.62 2.58
C ALA A 20 3.35 -80.22 1.94
N GLY A 21 3.46 -80.32 0.61
CA GLY A 21 4.65 -79.88 -0.13
C GLY A 21 4.93 -78.38 -0.02
N ILE A 22 3.88 -77.54 0.01
CA ILE A 22 4.01 -76.09 0.23
C ILE A 22 4.50 -75.82 1.65
N LEU A 23 3.87 -76.42 2.67
CA LEU A 23 4.26 -76.22 4.07
C LEU A 23 5.70 -76.66 4.35
N ARG A 24 6.13 -77.79 3.78
CA ARG A 24 7.50 -78.30 3.96
C ARG A 24 8.57 -77.36 3.39
N LYS A 25 8.22 -76.59 2.36
CA LYS A 25 9.12 -75.61 1.72
C LYS A 25 9.13 -74.25 2.40
N MET A 26 8.21 -73.98 3.33
CA MET A 26 8.14 -72.70 4.02
C MET A 26 9.27 -72.58 5.05
N PRO A 27 10.11 -71.53 4.96
CA PRO A 27 11.13 -71.30 5.97
C PRO A 27 10.47 -70.91 7.29
N ASN A 28 11.03 -71.39 8.41
CA ASN A 28 10.58 -71.20 9.80
C ASN A 28 9.38 -72.03 10.27
N VAL A 29 8.79 -72.86 9.41
CA VAL A 29 7.84 -73.90 9.88
C VAL A 29 8.66 -75.05 10.45
N ASP A 30 8.68 -75.20 11.78
CA ASP A 30 9.36 -76.32 12.43
C ASP A 30 8.63 -77.65 12.22
N ASP A 31 9.31 -78.76 12.48
CA ASP A 31 8.73 -80.10 12.33
C ASP A 31 7.49 -80.30 13.21
N GLY A 32 7.36 -79.59 14.33
CA GLY A 32 6.21 -79.67 15.22
C GLY A 32 4.94 -79.06 14.59
N ILE A 33 5.05 -77.85 14.06
CA ILE A 33 3.94 -77.16 13.38
C ILE A 33 3.61 -77.88 12.07
N TYR A 34 4.63 -78.30 11.32
CA TYR A 34 4.44 -79.08 10.10
C TYR A 34 3.64 -80.36 10.38
N THR A 35 4.05 -81.16 11.36
CA THR A 35 3.36 -82.41 11.70
C THR A 35 1.96 -82.20 12.26
N SER A 36 1.73 -81.11 13.03
CA SER A 36 0.40 -80.73 13.50
C SER A 36 -0.53 -80.36 12.33
N CYS A 37 -0.02 -79.64 11.33
CA CYS A 37 -0.80 -79.31 10.14
C CYS A 37 -1.15 -80.55 9.31
N LEU A 38 -0.23 -81.53 9.19
CA LEU A 38 -0.53 -82.79 8.50
C LEU A 38 -1.67 -83.56 9.20
N GLU A 39 -1.67 -83.58 10.53
CA GLU A 39 -2.73 -84.21 11.31
C GLU A 39 -4.06 -83.51 11.09
N ALA A 40 -4.11 -82.18 11.20
CA ALA A 40 -5.32 -81.39 10.95
C ALA A 40 -5.87 -81.59 9.53
N MET A 41 -5.01 -81.72 8.50
CA MET A 41 -5.43 -81.98 7.13
C MET A 41 -6.22 -83.29 6.96
N THR A 42 -6.01 -84.29 7.82
CA THR A 42 -6.75 -85.56 7.73
C THR A 42 -8.23 -85.42 8.09
N GLY A 43 -8.58 -84.44 8.93
CA GLY A 43 -9.94 -84.18 9.39
C GLY A 43 -10.63 -82.99 8.72
N GLU A 44 -9.93 -82.22 7.90
CA GLU A 44 -10.43 -80.98 7.28
C GLU A 44 -11.07 -81.23 5.90
N ASP A 45 -12.13 -80.47 5.58
CA ASP A 45 -12.83 -80.51 4.29
C ASP A 45 -11.93 -80.07 3.11
N ASP A 46 -12.06 -80.74 1.96
CA ASP A 46 -11.24 -80.50 0.78
C ASP A 46 -11.37 -79.07 0.23
N LEU A 47 -12.54 -78.44 0.32
CA LEU A 47 -12.72 -77.06 -0.13
C LEU A 47 -11.91 -76.09 0.74
N LEU A 48 -11.95 -76.28 2.06
CA LEU A 48 -11.23 -75.43 3.01
C LEU A 48 -9.71 -75.59 2.87
N LEU A 49 -9.23 -76.81 2.61
CA LEU A 49 -7.83 -77.09 2.32
C LEU A 49 -7.39 -76.48 0.99
N ASN A 50 -8.25 -76.50 -0.02
CA ASN A 50 -7.97 -75.87 -1.32
C ASN A 50 -7.83 -74.36 -1.19
N ASP A 51 -8.67 -73.72 -0.38
CA ASP A 51 -8.57 -72.29 -0.09
C ASP A 51 -7.29 -71.96 0.69
N ILE A 52 -6.93 -72.74 1.73
CA ILE A 52 -5.65 -72.59 2.44
C ILE A 52 -4.48 -72.68 1.46
N LYS A 53 -4.48 -73.70 0.60
CA LYS A 53 -3.46 -73.90 -0.44
C LYS A 53 -3.35 -72.67 -1.34
N HIS A 54 -4.48 -72.13 -1.79
CA HIS A 54 -4.50 -70.96 -2.65
C HIS A 54 -3.92 -69.72 -1.94
N GLN A 55 -4.31 -69.46 -0.69
CA GLN A 55 -3.79 -68.31 0.06
C GLN A 55 -2.29 -68.42 0.31
N LEU A 56 -1.81 -69.62 0.65
CA LEU A 56 -0.40 -69.89 0.94
C LEU A 56 0.49 -69.96 -0.31
N ALA A 57 -0.07 -70.14 -1.50
CA ALA A 57 0.65 -70.14 -2.76
C ALA A 57 1.10 -68.73 -3.20
N VAL A 58 0.46 -67.68 -2.66
CA VAL A 58 0.86 -66.29 -2.89
C VAL A 58 2.08 -65.98 -2.02
N GLU A 59 3.22 -65.66 -2.64
CA GLU A 59 4.43 -65.34 -1.91
C GLU A 59 4.41 -63.93 -1.29
N GLY A 60 5.15 -63.75 -0.20
CA GLY A 60 5.37 -62.46 0.45
C GLY A 60 4.23 -61.99 1.36
N SER A 61 4.19 -60.68 1.60
CA SER A 61 3.29 -60.02 2.55
C SER A 61 1.82 -60.09 2.13
N ALA A 62 1.54 -59.99 0.82
CA ALA A 62 0.17 -60.04 0.30
C ALA A 62 -0.50 -61.41 0.51
N GLY A 63 0.27 -62.50 0.35
CA GLY A 63 -0.23 -63.85 0.62
C GLY A 63 -0.51 -64.09 2.09
N PHE A 64 0.36 -63.57 2.97
CA PHE A 64 0.10 -63.61 4.41
C PHE A 64 -1.16 -62.83 4.81
N VAL A 65 -1.35 -61.60 4.32
CA VAL A 65 -2.57 -60.81 4.59
C VAL A 65 -3.83 -61.55 4.14
N SER A 66 -3.80 -62.16 2.95
CA SER A 66 -4.94 -62.89 2.40
C SER A 66 -5.23 -64.17 3.19
N TYR A 67 -4.18 -64.89 3.62
CA TYR A 67 -4.30 -66.05 4.51
C TYR A 67 -4.88 -65.67 5.87
N LEU A 68 -4.43 -64.55 6.45
CA LEU A 68 -4.91 -64.06 7.73
C LEU A 68 -6.39 -63.65 7.70
N ARG A 69 -6.81 -62.92 6.65
CA ARG A 69 -8.22 -62.59 6.38
C ARG A 69 -9.07 -63.85 6.28
N TYR A 70 -8.61 -64.85 5.54
CA TYR A 70 -9.30 -66.12 5.38
C TYR A 70 -9.47 -66.86 6.73
N LEU A 71 -8.43 -66.92 7.55
CA LEU A 71 -8.51 -67.54 8.88
C LEU A 71 -9.45 -66.78 9.82
N THR A 72 -9.40 -65.45 9.81
CA THR A 72 -10.31 -64.61 10.60
C THR A 72 -11.77 -64.90 10.22
N HIS A 73 -12.04 -64.99 8.91
CA HIS A 73 -13.36 -65.30 8.39
C HIS A 73 -13.83 -66.70 8.84
N ARG A 74 -12.99 -67.73 8.68
CA ARG A 74 -13.30 -69.09 9.15
C ARG A 74 -13.59 -69.14 10.64
N ARG A 75 -12.78 -68.45 11.45
CA ARG A 75 -12.98 -68.40 12.90
C ARG A 75 -14.31 -67.75 13.26
N LYS A 76 -14.68 -66.66 12.58
CA LYS A 76 -15.97 -65.98 12.78
C LYS A 76 -17.17 -66.89 12.46
N LEU A 77 -17.01 -67.81 11.51
CA LEU A 77 -18.03 -68.79 11.13
C LEU A 77 -17.96 -70.10 11.95
N GLU A 78 -17.09 -70.19 12.97
CA GLU A 78 -16.85 -71.41 13.75
C GLU A 78 -16.41 -72.61 12.89
N GLN A 79 -15.78 -72.33 11.73
CA GLN A 79 -15.32 -73.34 10.77
C GLN A 79 -13.86 -73.75 10.99
N LEU A 80 -13.18 -73.18 12.00
CA LEU A 80 -11.77 -73.49 12.27
C LEU A 80 -11.69 -74.66 13.26
N THR A 81 -11.36 -75.83 12.74
CA THR A 81 -11.43 -77.11 13.46
C THR A 81 -10.17 -77.43 14.28
N ASP A 82 -9.02 -76.87 13.89
CA ASP A 82 -7.72 -77.11 14.54
C ASP A 82 -6.91 -75.81 14.71
N ASP A 83 -6.27 -75.65 15.86
CA ASP A 83 -5.43 -74.49 16.23
C ASP A 83 -4.09 -74.45 15.45
N CYS A 84 -3.72 -75.53 14.75
CA CYS A 84 -2.48 -75.59 13.97
C CYS A 84 -2.43 -74.51 12.88
N TRP A 85 -3.58 -74.15 12.29
CA TRP A 85 -3.67 -73.13 11.25
C TRP A 85 -3.35 -71.73 11.77
N LEU A 86 -3.72 -71.46 13.04
CA LEU A 86 -3.36 -70.23 13.76
C LEU A 86 -1.89 -70.22 14.13
N SER A 87 -1.35 -71.37 14.56
CA SER A 87 0.08 -71.54 14.82
C SER A 87 0.91 -71.32 13.55
N LEU A 88 0.42 -71.76 12.39
CA LEU A 88 1.03 -71.48 11.09
C LEU A 88 0.98 -69.98 10.75
N ALA A 89 -0.16 -69.31 10.98
CA ALA A 89 -0.28 -67.87 10.77
C ALA A 89 0.69 -67.07 11.65
N GLU A 90 0.91 -67.50 12.90
CA GLU A 90 1.88 -66.89 13.82
C GLU A 90 3.32 -66.98 13.29
N VAL A 91 3.72 -68.15 12.80
CA VAL A 91 5.04 -68.35 12.17
C VAL A 91 5.20 -67.43 10.95
N LEU A 92 4.17 -67.38 10.11
CA LEU A 92 4.18 -66.56 8.91
C LEU A 92 4.24 -65.07 9.24
N PHE A 93 3.52 -64.61 10.27
CA PHE A 93 3.58 -63.23 10.77
C PHE A 93 4.98 -62.91 11.32
N THR A 94 5.53 -63.79 12.17
CA THR A 94 6.86 -63.62 12.75
C THR A 94 7.95 -63.55 11.68
N LYS A 95 7.81 -64.33 10.61
CA LYS A 95 8.72 -64.32 9.45
C LYS A 95 8.74 -62.97 8.72
N GLN A 96 7.62 -62.25 8.68
CA GLN A 96 7.61 -60.92 8.05
C GLN A 96 8.48 -59.91 8.82
N GLY A 97 8.75 -60.17 10.10
CA GLY A 97 9.61 -59.34 10.94
C GLY A 97 8.95 -58.03 11.41
N PRO A 98 9.66 -57.23 12.22
CA PRO A 98 9.10 -56.02 12.86
C PRO A 98 8.80 -54.89 11.87
N ALA A 99 9.34 -54.94 10.65
CA ALA A 99 9.10 -53.93 9.61
C ALA A 99 7.78 -54.15 8.85
N PHE A 100 7.17 -55.34 8.96
CA PHE A 100 5.99 -55.74 8.20
C PHE A 100 4.83 -54.77 8.34
N LEU A 101 4.37 -54.53 9.57
CA LEU A 101 3.24 -53.65 9.83
C LEU A 101 3.53 -52.22 9.36
N PRO A 102 4.70 -51.63 9.68
CA PRO A 102 5.05 -50.34 9.12
C PRO A 102 5.10 -50.28 7.58
N GLU A 103 5.62 -51.32 6.90
CA GLU A 103 5.63 -51.40 5.43
C GLU A 103 4.22 -51.51 4.88
N MET A 104 3.37 -52.38 5.44
CA MET A 104 1.97 -52.52 5.02
C MET A 104 1.18 -51.21 5.17
N SER A 105 1.49 -50.41 6.20
CA SER A 105 0.86 -49.11 6.40
C SER A 105 1.18 -48.07 5.30
N ASP A 106 2.27 -48.28 4.57
CA ASP A 106 2.67 -47.45 3.42
C ASP A 106 1.94 -47.89 2.12
N PHE A 107 1.45 -49.12 2.03
CA PHE A 107 0.82 -49.69 0.83
C PHE A 107 -0.71 -49.83 0.90
N LEU A 108 -1.27 -50.01 2.10
CA LEU A 108 -2.70 -50.24 2.27
C LEU A 108 -3.51 -48.93 2.36
N SER A 109 -4.78 -49.00 1.94
CA SER A 109 -5.76 -47.96 2.29
C SER A 109 -5.97 -47.94 3.82
N PHE A 110 -6.54 -46.87 4.36
CA PHE A 110 -6.83 -46.81 5.80
C PHE A 110 -7.84 -47.90 6.19
N GLU A 111 -8.83 -48.14 5.32
CA GLU A 111 -9.82 -49.19 5.46
C GLU A 111 -9.18 -50.57 5.48
N ASP A 112 -8.34 -50.88 4.50
CA ASP A 112 -7.63 -52.16 4.42
C ASP A 112 -6.66 -52.35 5.59
N TRP A 113 -6.05 -51.25 6.07
CA TRP A 113 -5.17 -51.27 7.22
C TRP A 113 -5.92 -51.59 8.51
N ILE A 114 -7.03 -50.90 8.78
CA ILE A 114 -7.86 -51.17 9.97
C ILE A 114 -8.44 -52.60 9.90
N GLU A 115 -8.86 -53.05 8.73
CA GLU A 115 -9.31 -54.43 8.52
C GLU A 115 -8.18 -55.44 8.80
N LEU A 116 -6.98 -55.22 8.27
CA LEU A 116 -5.81 -56.05 8.56
C LEU A 116 -5.52 -56.13 10.07
N LEU A 117 -5.59 -55.01 10.78
CA LEU A 117 -5.36 -54.98 12.23
C LEU A 117 -6.45 -55.73 13.01
N ASP A 118 -7.71 -55.59 12.60
CA ASP A 118 -8.82 -56.33 13.16
C ASP A 118 -8.70 -57.84 12.89
N ASP A 119 -8.20 -58.23 11.71
CA ASP A 119 -7.90 -59.63 11.36
C ASP A 119 -6.75 -60.20 12.21
N VAL A 120 -5.66 -59.43 12.38
CA VAL A 120 -4.55 -59.78 13.27
C VAL A 120 -5.09 -60.00 14.68
N LEU A 121 -5.94 -59.11 15.19
CA LEU A 121 -6.49 -59.24 16.53
C LEU A 121 -7.47 -60.40 16.68
N LYS A 122 -8.40 -60.57 15.76
CA LYS A 122 -9.38 -61.66 15.83
C LYS A 122 -8.70 -63.02 15.65
N THR A 123 -7.59 -63.08 14.94
CA THR A 123 -6.79 -64.30 14.78
C THR A 123 -5.92 -64.59 16.00
N PHE A 124 -5.21 -63.61 16.53
CA PHE A 124 -4.20 -63.84 17.58
C PHE A 124 -4.63 -63.44 19.00
N GLY A 125 -5.68 -62.62 19.16
CA GLY A 125 -6.06 -61.98 20.42
C GLY A 125 -6.36 -62.92 21.60
N GLN A 126 -6.81 -64.15 21.33
CA GLN A 126 -7.09 -65.15 22.38
C GLN A 126 -5.81 -65.86 22.88
N PHE A 127 -4.68 -65.67 22.19
CA PHE A 127 -3.43 -66.37 22.45
C PHE A 127 -2.34 -65.46 23.03
N ILE A 128 -2.62 -64.16 23.13
CA ILE A 128 -1.69 -63.14 23.62
C ILE A 128 -1.17 -63.48 25.04
N ASP A 129 -2.02 -64.05 25.90
CA ASP A 129 -1.62 -64.46 27.27
C ASP A 129 -0.77 -65.73 27.33
N ARG A 130 -0.59 -66.46 26.22
CA ARG A 130 0.22 -67.69 26.22
C ARG A 130 1.71 -67.33 26.09
N PRO A 131 2.63 -67.94 26.87
CA PRO A 131 4.07 -67.61 26.85
C PRO A 131 4.75 -67.69 25.48
N ARG A 132 4.18 -68.46 24.55
CA ARG A 132 4.67 -68.64 23.19
C ARG A 132 4.52 -67.35 22.33
N TYR A 133 3.63 -66.44 22.71
CA TYR A 133 3.23 -65.26 21.93
C TYR A 133 3.84 -63.93 22.42
N GLN A 134 4.80 -63.96 23.36
CA GLN A 134 5.47 -62.75 23.90
C GLN A 134 6.11 -61.85 22.83
N LYS A 135 6.39 -62.38 21.63
CA LYS A 135 6.90 -61.59 20.51
C LYS A 135 5.87 -60.61 19.94
N LEU A 136 4.59 -60.77 20.26
CA LEU A 136 3.47 -59.92 19.85
C LEU A 136 3.10 -58.87 20.90
N ASP A 137 3.77 -58.80 22.06
CA ASP A 137 3.45 -57.87 23.17
C ASP A 137 3.41 -56.40 22.75
N HIS A 138 4.13 -56.04 21.67
CA HIS A 138 4.10 -54.69 21.11
C HIS A 138 2.75 -54.33 20.46
N LEU A 139 1.96 -55.31 20.02
CA LEU A 139 0.64 -55.11 19.44
C LEU A 139 -0.37 -54.67 20.50
N ASP A 140 -0.34 -55.25 21.70
CA ASP A 140 -1.22 -54.85 22.81
C ASP A 140 -1.07 -53.39 23.18
N ALA A 141 0.16 -52.89 23.19
CA ALA A 141 0.45 -51.48 23.44
C ALA A 141 -0.08 -50.57 22.32
N LEU A 142 -0.13 -51.06 21.07
CA LEU A 142 -0.60 -50.33 19.90
C LEU A 142 -2.12 -50.42 19.71
N MET A 143 -2.78 -51.39 20.33
CA MET A 143 -4.19 -51.66 20.05
C MET A 143 -5.16 -50.56 20.46
N PRO A 144 -5.08 -50.02 21.70
CA PRO A 144 -5.90 -48.88 22.09
C PRO A 144 -5.73 -47.70 21.13
N TRP A 145 -4.52 -47.53 20.59
CA TRP A 145 -4.21 -46.46 19.63
C TRP A 145 -4.89 -46.67 18.28
N TRP A 146 -4.79 -47.85 17.67
CA TRP A 146 -5.44 -48.06 16.37
C TRP A 146 -6.95 -48.08 16.45
N LYS A 147 -7.52 -48.57 17.57
CA LYS A 147 -8.95 -48.41 17.85
C LYS A 147 -9.34 -46.93 17.93
N TYR A 148 -8.52 -46.13 18.60
CA TYR A 148 -8.71 -44.68 18.65
C TYR A 148 -8.67 -44.04 17.25
N LEU A 149 -7.75 -44.45 16.37
CA LEU A 149 -7.73 -43.98 14.96
C LEU A 149 -9.03 -44.32 14.22
N ALA A 150 -9.53 -45.56 14.38
CA ALA A 150 -10.78 -45.99 13.77
C ALA A 150 -11.98 -45.16 14.25
N ASP A 151 -12.04 -44.85 15.55
CA ASP A 151 -13.08 -44.00 16.14
C ASP A 151 -13.00 -42.53 15.65
N HIS A 152 -11.87 -42.12 15.05
CA HIS A 152 -11.62 -40.77 14.52
C HIS A 152 -11.41 -40.77 12.99
N ARG A 153 -12.07 -41.70 12.28
CA ARG A 153 -11.92 -41.90 10.82
C ARG A 153 -12.00 -40.60 10.00
N ASP A 154 -13.01 -39.76 10.25
CA ASP A 154 -13.19 -38.53 9.48
C ASP A 154 -11.98 -37.59 9.59
N ALA A 155 -11.38 -37.48 10.78
CA ALA A 155 -10.19 -36.66 10.99
C ALA A 155 -8.94 -37.27 10.34
N VAL A 156 -8.83 -38.61 10.38
CA VAL A 156 -7.76 -39.33 9.68
C VAL A 156 -7.86 -39.10 8.17
N ASP A 157 -9.04 -39.23 7.59
CA ASP A 157 -9.27 -39.03 6.15
C ASP A 157 -8.98 -37.60 5.72
N VAL A 158 -9.33 -36.61 6.54
CA VAL A 158 -8.92 -35.21 6.30
C VAL A 158 -7.40 -35.10 6.21
N ILE A 159 -6.67 -35.62 7.20
CA ILE A 159 -5.20 -35.50 7.28
C ILE A 159 -4.54 -36.24 6.11
N ARG A 160 -5.04 -37.42 5.74
CA ARG A 160 -4.56 -38.21 4.61
C ARG A 160 -4.73 -37.49 3.27
N ASN A 161 -5.82 -36.75 3.12
CA ASN A 161 -6.12 -36.02 1.88
C ASN A 161 -5.46 -34.64 1.81
N LEU A 162 -4.65 -34.24 2.81
CA LEU A 162 -3.88 -33.01 2.73
C LEU A 162 -2.80 -33.13 1.64
N PRO A 163 -2.58 -32.08 0.82
CA PRO A 163 -1.49 -32.04 -0.15
C PRO A 163 -0.15 -31.83 0.57
N LEU A 164 0.32 -32.84 1.29
CA LEU A 164 1.61 -32.83 1.97
C LEU A 164 2.74 -33.04 0.95
N GLN A 165 3.86 -32.32 1.10
CA GLN A 165 4.99 -32.36 0.16
C GLN A 165 5.78 -33.70 0.17
N ALA A 166 5.38 -34.70 0.96
CA ALA A 166 6.05 -35.98 1.05
C ALA A 166 5.04 -37.13 1.31
N PRO A 167 5.34 -38.36 0.83
CA PRO A 167 4.46 -39.49 1.00
C PRO A 167 4.65 -40.12 2.39
N GLY A 168 3.55 -40.28 3.13
CA GLY A 168 3.49 -41.15 4.30
C GLY A 168 2.78 -40.52 5.48
N VAL A 169 1.54 -40.96 5.73
CA VAL A 169 0.86 -40.76 7.01
C VAL A 169 1.25 -41.83 8.05
N ARG A 170 2.41 -42.48 7.86
CA ARG A 170 2.90 -43.56 8.72
C ARG A 170 3.00 -43.17 10.20
N TRP A 171 3.28 -41.91 10.47
CA TRP A 171 3.30 -41.34 11.82
C TRP A 171 1.91 -41.33 12.49
N LEU A 172 0.79 -41.42 11.74
CA LEU A 172 -0.53 -41.64 12.33
C LEU A 172 -0.61 -43.06 12.91
N TYR A 173 -0.11 -44.06 12.18
CA TYR A 173 -0.17 -45.45 12.62
C TYR A 173 0.86 -45.78 13.72
N PHE A 174 2.02 -45.13 13.65
CA PHE A 174 3.14 -45.32 14.56
C PHE A 174 3.68 -43.95 15.03
N PRO A 175 2.96 -43.24 15.91
CA PRO A 175 3.35 -41.92 16.34
C PRO A 175 4.55 -41.96 17.29
N HIS A 176 5.41 -40.94 17.21
CA HIS A 176 6.45 -40.73 18.22
C HIS A 176 5.86 -40.27 19.56
N SER A 177 4.67 -39.66 19.53
CA SER A 177 3.93 -39.17 20.69
C SER A 177 2.43 -39.37 20.46
N TYR A 178 1.85 -40.40 21.09
CA TYR A 178 0.42 -40.69 20.99
C TYR A 178 -0.45 -39.49 21.40
N LYS A 179 -0.07 -38.83 22.50
CA LYS A 179 -0.81 -37.69 23.04
C LYS A 179 -0.96 -36.56 22.02
N GLU A 180 0.11 -36.21 21.31
CA GLU A 180 0.09 -35.10 20.35
C GLU A 180 -0.78 -35.40 19.14
N VAL A 181 -0.75 -36.64 18.64
CA VAL A 181 -1.61 -37.05 17.52
C VAL A 181 -3.06 -37.21 17.97
N MET A 182 -3.31 -37.69 19.18
CA MET A 182 -4.67 -37.71 19.78
C MET A 182 -5.27 -36.31 19.82
N GLU A 183 -4.51 -35.33 20.32
CA GLU A 183 -4.94 -33.94 20.38
C GLU A 183 -5.22 -33.36 18.98
N LEU A 184 -4.35 -33.64 18.01
CA LEU A 184 -4.55 -33.23 16.62
C LEU A 184 -5.84 -33.80 16.03
N LEU A 185 -6.09 -35.10 16.20
CA LEU A 185 -7.30 -35.75 15.67
C LEU A 185 -8.57 -35.17 16.32
N GLN A 186 -8.54 -34.91 17.63
CA GLN A 186 -9.67 -34.27 18.33
C GLN A 186 -9.94 -32.86 17.84
N ASP A 187 -8.89 -32.06 17.64
CA ASP A 187 -9.04 -30.69 17.16
C ASP A 187 -9.55 -30.67 15.71
N VAL A 188 -9.01 -31.53 14.84
CA VAL A 188 -9.46 -31.66 13.45
C VAL A 188 -10.94 -32.07 13.40
N GLN A 189 -11.37 -33.03 14.22
CA GLN A 189 -12.75 -33.52 14.25
C GLN A 189 -13.75 -32.44 14.72
N ARG A 190 -13.32 -31.51 15.57
CA ARG A 190 -14.17 -30.42 16.09
C ARG A 190 -14.33 -29.25 15.12
N ILE A 191 -13.49 -29.16 14.09
CA ILE A 191 -13.39 -27.99 13.23
C ILE A 191 -14.17 -28.21 11.93
N ASP A 192 -14.95 -27.21 11.54
CA ASP A 192 -15.55 -27.19 10.20
C ASP A 192 -14.51 -26.80 9.15
N LEU A 193 -13.96 -27.80 8.50
CA LEU A 193 -12.94 -27.66 7.45
C LEU A 193 -13.47 -27.10 6.14
N LYS A 194 -14.77 -26.79 6.05
CA LYS A 194 -15.31 -25.98 4.94
C LYS A 194 -14.69 -24.58 4.90
N GLY A 195 -14.09 -24.13 6.01
CA GLY A 195 -13.33 -22.88 6.08
C GLY A 195 -11.94 -22.97 5.43
N SER A 196 -11.57 -21.95 4.65
CA SER A 196 -10.25 -21.94 3.97
C SER A 196 -9.06 -21.74 4.92
N ILE A 197 -9.26 -21.26 6.15
CA ILE A 197 -8.15 -20.95 7.07
C ILE A 197 -7.57 -22.22 7.67
N GLU A 198 -8.42 -23.03 8.28
CA GLU A 198 -8.00 -24.20 9.06
C GLU A 198 -7.33 -25.24 8.17
N GLN A 199 -7.84 -25.42 6.95
CA GLN A 199 -7.20 -26.26 5.94
C GLN A 199 -5.79 -25.75 5.56
N ARG A 200 -5.59 -24.43 5.48
CA ARG A 200 -4.27 -23.84 5.20
C ARG A 200 -3.30 -24.08 6.35
N VAL A 201 -3.76 -23.94 7.59
CA VAL A 201 -2.94 -24.25 8.78
C VAL A 201 -2.57 -25.73 8.82
N LEU A 202 -3.52 -26.62 8.57
CA LEU A 202 -3.30 -28.07 8.49
C LEU A 202 -2.33 -28.46 7.37
N SER A 203 -2.37 -27.79 6.23
CA SER A 203 -1.42 -28.05 5.13
C SER A 203 0.05 -27.77 5.48
N ARG A 204 0.32 -27.10 6.61
CA ARG A 204 1.67 -26.87 7.15
C ARG A 204 2.10 -27.93 8.16
N LEU A 205 1.29 -28.96 8.40
CA LEU A 205 1.69 -30.11 9.19
C LEU A 205 2.92 -30.77 8.54
N SER A 206 3.96 -31.01 9.34
CA SER A 206 5.19 -31.58 8.83
C SER A 206 4.96 -33.05 8.46
N PRO A 207 5.73 -33.63 7.51
CA PRO A 207 5.56 -35.03 7.11
C PRO A 207 5.72 -36.05 8.24
N LYS A 208 6.34 -35.67 9.36
CA LYS A 208 6.50 -36.51 10.56
C LYS A 208 5.63 -36.06 11.74
N ALA A 209 4.76 -35.07 11.52
CA ALA A 209 3.94 -34.40 12.52
C ALA A 209 4.71 -33.83 13.73
N THR A 210 6.00 -33.54 13.57
CA THR A 210 6.84 -32.95 14.63
C THR A 210 6.38 -31.56 15.06
N ASN A 211 5.59 -30.87 14.24
CA ASN A 211 4.97 -29.58 14.56
C ASN A 211 3.47 -29.70 14.87
N ALA A 212 2.94 -30.90 15.09
CA ALA A 212 1.52 -31.11 15.43
C ALA A 212 1.06 -30.25 16.62
N PRO A 213 1.81 -30.11 17.73
CA PRO A 213 1.40 -29.24 18.84
C PRO A 213 1.17 -27.79 18.40
N LEU A 214 2.06 -27.24 17.58
CA LEU A 214 1.95 -25.87 17.06
C LEU A 214 0.75 -25.72 16.11
N VAL A 215 0.47 -26.73 15.30
CA VAL A 215 -0.71 -26.78 14.42
C VAL A 215 -1.99 -26.79 15.27
N CYS A 216 -2.07 -27.63 16.30
CA CYS A 216 -3.20 -27.67 17.23
C CYS A 216 -3.42 -26.32 17.92
N ASP A 217 -2.35 -25.73 18.43
CA ASP A 217 -2.40 -24.40 19.08
C ASP A 217 -2.90 -23.33 18.09
N CYS A 218 -2.44 -23.35 16.83
CA CYS A 218 -2.95 -22.46 15.79
C CYS A 218 -4.45 -22.65 15.56
N LEU A 219 -4.90 -23.88 15.38
CA LEU A 219 -6.29 -24.22 15.11
C LEU A 219 -7.21 -23.77 16.25
N ARG A 220 -6.83 -24.07 17.50
CA ARG A 220 -7.54 -23.63 18.70
C ARG A 220 -7.58 -22.10 18.79
N ALA A 221 -6.44 -21.42 18.59
CA ALA A 221 -6.38 -19.96 18.65
C ALA A 221 -7.22 -19.28 17.55
N ILE A 222 -7.26 -19.85 16.34
CA ILE A 222 -8.10 -19.37 15.23
C ILE A 222 -9.59 -19.58 15.52
N SER A 223 -9.97 -20.70 16.13
CA SER A 223 -11.36 -20.96 16.53
C SER A 223 -11.86 -19.98 17.59
N GLN A 224 -10.95 -19.46 18.43
CA GLN A 224 -11.22 -18.47 19.47
C GLN A 224 -11.07 -17.02 18.99
N ALA A 225 -10.57 -16.79 17.77
CA ALA A 225 -10.36 -15.46 17.24
C ALA A 225 -11.70 -14.72 17.01
N PHE A 226 -11.73 -13.44 17.35
CA PHE A 226 -12.91 -12.61 17.13
C PHE A 226 -13.10 -12.32 15.63
N PRO A 227 -14.31 -11.98 15.15
CA PRO A 227 -14.56 -11.78 13.72
C PRO A 227 -13.56 -10.84 13.02
N PRO A 228 -13.15 -9.69 13.60
CA PRO A 228 -12.12 -8.84 13.01
C PRO A 228 -10.74 -9.50 12.96
N GLY A 229 -10.34 -10.20 14.04
CA GLY A 229 -9.08 -10.91 14.12
C GLY A 229 -9.01 -12.08 13.15
N ARG A 230 -10.09 -12.85 13.04
CA ARG A 230 -10.26 -13.94 12.07
C ARG A 230 -10.10 -13.43 10.64
N ALA A 231 -10.76 -12.32 10.28
CA ALA A 231 -10.61 -11.70 8.97
C ALA A 231 -9.16 -11.24 8.69
N VAL A 232 -8.43 -10.77 9.72
CA VAL A 232 -7.00 -10.43 9.59
C VAL A 232 -6.16 -11.69 9.33
N LEU A 233 -6.39 -12.77 10.09
CA LEU A 233 -5.72 -14.08 9.92
C LEU A 233 -5.96 -14.64 8.52
N GLU A 234 -7.20 -14.58 8.04
CA GLU A 234 -7.63 -14.96 6.68
C GLU A 234 -6.80 -14.27 5.61
N ARG A 235 -6.63 -12.95 5.74
CA ARG A 235 -5.86 -12.12 4.81
C ARG A 235 -4.36 -12.36 4.91
N VAL A 236 -3.84 -12.62 6.11
CA VAL A 236 -2.41 -12.96 6.30
C VAL A 236 -2.12 -14.30 5.63
N LEU A 237 -2.95 -15.31 5.85
CA LEU A 237 -2.78 -16.64 5.25
C LEU A 237 -2.99 -16.61 3.73
N ALA A 238 -3.95 -15.83 3.22
CA ALA A 238 -4.13 -15.65 1.79
C ALA A 238 -2.88 -15.03 1.13
N ARG A 239 -2.23 -14.08 1.81
CA ARG A 239 -0.98 -13.47 1.34
C ARG A 239 0.20 -14.43 1.38
N LEU A 240 0.27 -15.31 2.36
CA LEU A 240 1.33 -16.32 2.45
C LEU A 240 1.27 -17.36 1.34
N GLN A 241 0.12 -17.53 0.69
CA GLN A 241 -0.01 -18.38 -0.50
C GLN A 241 0.42 -17.68 -1.78
N ASN A 242 0.54 -16.36 -1.77
CA ASN A 242 0.93 -15.59 -2.95
C ASN A 242 2.43 -15.31 -2.88
N GLU A 243 3.21 -15.82 -3.84
CA GLU A 243 4.68 -15.79 -3.82
C GLU A 243 5.28 -14.37 -3.95
N ASP A 244 4.44 -13.36 -4.23
CA ASP A 244 4.85 -11.97 -4.45
C ASP A 244 5.41 -11.26 -3.19
N ILE A 245 5.29 -11.85 -1.99
CA ILE A 245 5.71 -11.19 -0.73
C ILE A 245 6.88 -11.92 -0.08
N SER A 246 7.97 -11.18 0.14
CA SER A 246 9.09 -11.68 0.93
C SER A 246 8.68 -12.01 2.38
N ALA A 247 9.24 -13.08 2.96
CA ALA A 247 9.00 -13.45 4.36
C ALA A 247 9.22 -12.28 5.35
N LYS A 248 10.22 -11.42 5.10
CA LYS A 248 10.46 -10.21 5.88
C LYS A 248 9.33 -9.19 5.76
N GLY A 249 8.79 -8.99 4.56
CA GLY A 249 7.63 -8.14 4.33
C GLY A 249 6.39 -8.63 5.08
N MET A 250 6.13 -9.95 5.05
CA MET A 250 5.05 -10.56 5.85
C MET A 250 5.24 -10.36 7.35
N GLY A 251 6.47 -10.51 7.85
CA GLY A 251 6.79 -10.24 9.26
C GLY A 251 6.44 -8.82 9.69
N LEU A 252 6.68 -7.82 8.83
CA LEU A 252 6.30 -6.43 9.09
C LEU A 252 4.78 -6.23 9.10
N ILE A 253 4.05 -6.87 8.18
CA ILE A 253 2.58 -6.81 8.13
C ILE A 253 1.98 -7.38 9.41
N ILE A 254 2.43 -8.57 9.83
CA ILE A 254 1.97 -9.21 11.07
C ILE A 254 2.25 -8.31 12.27
N LYS A 255 3.48 -7.78 12.39
CA LYS A 255 3.86 -6.86 13.47
C LYS A 255 3.05 -5.57 13.49
N THR A 256 2.59 -5.10 12.34
CA THR A 256 1.71 -3.93 12.23
C THR A 256 0.32 -4.25 12.78
N TRP A 257 -0.23 -5.42 12.45
CA TRP A 257 -1.49 -5.89 13.04
C TRP A 257 -1.38 -6.12 14.55
N GLU A 258 -0.27 -6.67 15.05
CA GLU A 258 -0.03 -6.84 16.49
C GLU A 258 -0.10 -5.51 17.26
N ARG A 259 0.29 -4.41 16.63
CA ARG A 259 0.22 -3.05 17.20
C ARG A 259 -1.16 -2.41 17.08
N SER A 260 -2.02 -2.94 16.21
CA SER A 260 -3.37 -2.42 16.01
C SER A 260 -4.21 -2.59 17.28
N SER A 261 -5.04 -1.59 17.55
CA SER A 261 -6.06 -1.62 18.59
C SER A 261 -7.35 -2.32 18.13
N ILE A 262 -7.50 -2.59 16.83
CA ILE A 262 -8.70 -3.21 16.24
C ILE A 262 -8.82 -4.69 16.63
N ILE A 263 -7.69 -5.38 16.78
CA ILE A 263 -7.65 -6.82 17.13
C ILE A 263 -7.27 -7.02 18.60
N ARG A 264 -7.82 -8.06 19.22
CA ARG A 264 -7.69 -8.36 20.65
C ARG A 264 -6.43 -9.15 20.96
N ARG A 265 -6.20 -9.44 22.25
CA ARG A 265 -5.01 -10.16 22.71
C ARG A 265 -4.97 -11.59 22.16
N GLU A 266 -6.12 -12.24 22.08
CA GLU A 266 -6.33 -13.58 21.56
C GLU A 266 -5.99 -13.64 20.07
N ASP A 267 -6.46 -12.67 19.29
CA ASP A 267 -6.16 -12.54 17.86
C ASP A 267 -4.67 -12.33 17.61
N LYS A 268 -4.01 -11.53 18.45
CA LYS A 268 -2.55 -11.30 18.40
C LYS A 268 -1.78 -12.57 18.72
N TYR A 269 -2.27 -13.39 19.66
CA TYR A 269 -1.68 -14.68 19.96
C TYR A 269 -1.80 -15.65 18.78
N ALA A 270 -2.99 -15.74 18.16
CA ALA A 270 -3.18 -16.52 16.94
C ALA A 270 -2.24 -16.07 15.80
N LEU A 271 -2.04 -14.76 15.61
CA LEU A 271 -1.10 -14.22 14.62
C LEU A 271 0.36 -14.62 14.88
N ARG A 272 0.78 -14.71 16.15
CA ARG A 272 2.14 -15.18 16.49
C ARG A 272 2.30 -16.65 16.20
N LEU A 273 1.32 -17.47 16.54
CA LEU A 273 1.36 -18.90 16.23
C LEU A 273 1.41 -19.12 14.71
N VAL A 274 0.62 -18.39 13.93
CA VAL A 274 0.70 -18.42 12.45
C VAL A 274 2.08 -17.96 11.96
N ARG A 275 2.64 -16.89 12.54
CA ARG A 275 3.99 -16.43 12.20
C ARG A 275 5.03 -17.52 12.42
N ASP A 276 4.96 -18.18 13.57
CA ASP A 276 5.91 -19.20 13.98
C ASP A 276 5.74 -20.49 13.14
N LEU A 277 4.49 -20.89 12.81
CA LEU A 277 4.18 -22.04 11.95
C LEU A 277 4.67 -21.86 10.51
N PHE A 278 4.69 -20.63 10.00
CA PHE A 278 5.19 -20.29 8.67
C PHE A 278 6.64 -19.81 8.68
N GLU A 279 7.34 -19.91 9.80
CA GLU A 279 8.75 -19.53 9.97
C GLU A 279 9.05 -18.07 9.54
N ILE A 280 8.11 -17.17 9.78
CA ILE A 280 8.20 -15.78 9.35
C ILE A 280 9.10 -15.00 10.33
N PRO A 281 10.16 -14.32 9.85
CA PRO A 281 11.09 -13.61 10.72
C PRO A 281 10.44 -12.42 11.43
N SER A 282 10.79 -12.23 12.72
CA SER A 282 10.28 -11.13 13.56
C SER A 282 10.98 -9.78 13.34
N GLY A 283 12.08 -9.76 12.57
CA GLY A 283 12.94 -8.61 12.34
C GLY A 283 12.55 -7.80 11.11
N ALA A 284 12.46 -6.47 11.26
CA ALA A 284 12.22 -5.56 10.14
C ALA A 284 13.54 -4.97 9.63
N SER A 285 13.79 -5.05 8.32
CA SER A 285 14.82 -4.25 7.64
C SER A 285 14.19 -3.04 6.94
N THR A 286 14.96 -1.98 6.70
CA THR A 286 14.50 -0.81 5.93
C THR A 286 13.99 -1.20 4.52
N THR A 287 14.68 -2.12 3.85
CA THR A 287 14.26 -2.67 2.54
C THR A 287 12.92 -3.42 2.59
N SER A 288 12.63 -4.14 3.68
CA SER A 288 11.34 -4.84 3.85
C SER A 288 10.16 -3.89 4.06
N SER A 289 10.41 -2.67 4.56
CA SER A 289 9.38 -1.64 4.75
C SER A 289 8.86 -1.11 3.41
N SER A 290 9.75 -0.78 2.47
CA SER A 290 9.37 -0.28 1.15
C SER A 290 8.60 -1.32 0.34
N SER A 291 9.01 -2.58 0.37
CA SER A 291 8.33 -3.67 -0.32
C SER A 291 6.91 -3.91 0.22
N ALA A 292 6.75 -3.98 1.55
CA ALA A 292 5.43 -4.14 2.18
C ALA A 292 4.52 -2.93 1.92
N LYS A 293 5.06 -1.71 1.98
CA LYS A 293 4.32 -0.48 1.66
C LYS A 293 3.81 -0.49 0.22
N ASN A 294 4.68 -0.74 -0.75
CA ASN A 294 4.31 -0.73 -2.18
C ASN A 294 3.23 -1.79 -2.48
N LEU A 295 3.33 -2.97 -1.87
CA LEU A 295 2.31 -4.00 -2.02
C LEU A 295 0.96 -3.55 -1.44
N LEU A 296 0.94 -3.05 -0.21
CA LEU A 296 -0.29 -2.57 0.43
C LEU A 296 -0.91 -1.41 -0.36
N GLU A 297 -0.09 -0.50 -0.88
CA GLU A 297 -0.55 0.57 -1.78
C GLU A 297 -1.14 0.02 -3.08
N ALA A 298 -0.55 -1.02 -3.67
CA ALA A 298 -1.07 -1.67 -4.87
C ALA A 298 -2.38 -2.42 -4.61
N GLU A 299 -2.48 -3.19 -3.52
CA GLU A 299 -3.72 -3.84 -3.10
C GLU A 299 -4.82 -2.82 -2.81
N TYR A 300 -4.47 -1.76 -2.09
CA TYR A 300 -5.39 -0.67 -1.79
C TYR A 300 -5.89 -0.01 -3.09
N SER A 301 -4.99 0.25 -4.04
CA SER A 301 -5.35 0.82 -5.35
C SER A 301 -6.29 -0.11 -6.13
N LYS A 302 -6.03 -1.42 -6.12
CA LYS A 302 -6.93 -2.43 -6.74
C LYS A 302 -8.30 -2.46 -6.05
N LEU A 303 -8.34 -2.38 -4.72
CA LEU A 303 -9.59 -2.36 -3.96
C LEU A 303 -10.42 -1.11 -4.28
N ILE A 304 -9.78 0.06 -4.37
CA ILE A 304 -10.43 1.31 -4.76
C ILE A 304 -10.95 1.23 -6.19
N ALA A 305 -10.13 0.80 -7.16
CA ALA A 305 -10.57 0.62 -8.53
C ALA A 305 -11.77 -0.34 -8.62
N ARG A 306 -11.74 -1.45 -7.86
CA ARG A 306 -12.87 -2.39 -7.82
C ARG A 306 -14.12 -1.79 -7.17
N ALA A 307 -13.97 -0.97 -6.13
CA ALA A 307 -15.08 -0.25 -5.52
C ALA A 307 -15.70 0.75 -6.50
N GLU A 308 -14.87 1.47 -7.27
CA GLU A 308 -15.31 2.38 -8.33
C GLU A 308 -16.07 1.64 -9.44
N GLU A 309 -15.56 0.49 -9.91
CA GLU A 309 -16.24 -0.37 -10.89
C GLU A 309 -17.60 -0.89 -10.38
N LEU A 310 -17.65 -1.36 -9.13
CA LEU A 310 -18.88 -1.87 -8.52
C LEU A 310 -19.91 -0.76 -8.33
N GLU A 311 -19.46 0.43 -7.95
CA GLU A 311 -20.32 1.60 -7.82
C GLU A 311 -20.84 2.05 -9.19
N ALA A 312 -19.99 2.12 -10.21
CA ALA A 312 -20.40 2.39 -11.59
C ALA A 312 -21.43 1.37 -12.09
N SER A 313 -21.22 0.08 -11.81
CA SER A 313 -22.17 -1.00 -12.15
C SER A 313 -23.49 -0.85 -11.40
N ARG A 314 -23.45 -0.48 -10.11
CA ARG A 314 -24.64 -0.19 -9.30
C ARG A 314 -25.44 0.97 -9.90
N MET A 315 -24.74 2.01 -10.36
CA MET A 315 -25.35 3.17 -11.00
C MET A 315 -25.99 2.85 -12.34
N GLU A 316 -25.29 2.10 -13.20
CA GLU A 316 -25.84 1.65 -14.48
C GLU A 316 -27.11 0.80 -14.30
N LEU A 317 -27.10 -0.11 -13.31
CA LEU A 317 -28.26 -0.93 -12.96
C LEU A 317 -29.44 -0.08 -12.49
N ARG A 318 -29.19 0.93 -11.64
CA ARG A 318 -30.23 1.86 -11.18
C ARG A 318 -30.79 2.72 -12.31
N GLN A 319 -29.95 3.16 -13.23
CA GLN A 319 -30.38 3.98 -14.38
C GLN A 319 -31.24 3.18 -15.36
N LYS A 320 -30.90 1.90 -15.60
CA LYS A 320 -31.65 1.02 -16.52
C LYS A 320 -32.98 0.53 -15.94
N ASP A 321 -33.02 0.09 -14.68
CA ASP A 321 -34.22 -0.43 -14.03
C ASP A 321 -34.14 -0.23 -12.50
N PRO A 322 -34.63 0.92 -11.99
CA PRO A 322 -34.56 1.25 -10.56
C PRO A 322 -35.24 0.21 -9.66
N GLY A 323 -36.32 -0.41 -10.16
CA GLY A 323 -37.10 -1.40 -9.43
C GLY A 323 -36.33 -2.70 -9.21
N LYS A 324 -35.77 -3.26 -10.29
CA LYS A 324 -34.95 -4.48 -10.19
C LYS A 324 -33.65 -4.24 -9.43
N ALA A 325 -33.02 -3.08 -9.60
CA ALA A 325 -31.82 -2.72 -8.84
C ALA A 325 -32.10 -2.72 -7.33
N LYS A 326 -33.23 -2.15 -6.89
CA LYS A 326 -33.63 -2.15 -5.48
C LYS A 326 -33.87 -3.57 -4.93
N VAL A 327 -34.54 -4.43 -5.70
CA VAL A 327 -34.74 -5.85 -5.33
C VAL A 327 -33.40 -6.58 -5.23
N LEU A 328 -32.48 -6.34 -6.16
CA LEU A 328 -31.15 -6.95 -6.18
C LEU A 328 -30.30 -6.52 -4.97
N VAL A 329 -30.23 -5.21 -4.68
CA VAL A 329 -29.53 -4.65 -3.51
C VAL A 329 -30.07 -5.27 -2.22
N LYS A 330 -31.40 -5.34 -2.09
CA LYS A 330 -32.07 -5.99 -0.94
C LYS A 330 -31.73 -7.47 -0.85
N LYS A 331 -31.73 -8.20 -1.98
CA LYS A 331 -31.40 -9.65 -2.03
C LYS A 331 -29.94 -9.91 -1.62
N LEU A 332 -29.03 -9.01 -1.98
CA LEU A 332 -27.62 -9.07 -1.61
C LEU A 332 -27.36 -8.65 -0.15
N LYS A 333 -28.40 -8.25 0.60
CA LYS A 333 -28.28 -7.70 1.97
C LYS A 333 -27.30 -6.52 2.05
N LEU A 334 -27.06 -5.85 0.93
CA LEU A 334 -26.38 -4.57 0.94
C LEU A 334 -27.30 -3.61 1.67
N SER A 335 -26.74 -2.80 2.58
CA SER A 335 -27.53 -1.81 3.28
C SER A 335 -28.12 -0.86 2.25
N ASP A 336 -29.42 -1.03 1.97
CA ASP A 336 -30.24 -0.04 1.28
C ASP A 336 -30.45 1.12 2.27
N VAL A 337 -29.35 1.69 2.77
CA VAL A 337 -29.35 3.09 3.20
C VAL A 337 -29.52 3.85 1.89
N GLY A 338 -30.74 3.77 1.34
CA GLY A 338 -31.21 4.75 0.40
C GLY A 338 -30.94 6.05 1.11
N ARG A 339 -29.95 6.80 0.60
CA ARG A 339 -29.79 8.21 0.92
C ARG A 339 -31.21 8.74 0.92
N ASN A 340 -31.67 9.30 2.03
CA ASN A 340 -32.94 10.01 2.02
C ASN A 340 -32.67 11.17 1.04
N VAL A 341 -33.01 10.95 -0.23
CA VAL A 341 -32.69 11.88 -1.30
C VAL A 341 -33.68 13.01 -1.11
N ASP A 342 -33.24 13.99 -0.35
CA ASP A 342 -33.94 15.26 -0.26
C ASP A 342 -34.23 15.72 -1.68
N ARG A 343 -35.48 16.15 -1.94
CA ARG A 343 -35.92 16.64 -3.25
C ARG A 343 -35.10 17.85 -3.72
N ALA A 344 -34.37 18.50 -2.83
CA ALA A 344 -33.43 19.56 -3.15
C ALA A 344 -32.19 19.06 -3.93
N ILE A 345 -31.82 17.79 -3.82
CA ILE A 345 -30.69 17.17 -4.53
C ILE A 345 -31.11 16.91 -5.99
N PRO A 346 -30.40 17.48 -6.98
CA PRO A 346 -30.68 17.19 -8.39
C PRO A 346 -30.37 15.73 -8.74
N ASP A 347 -31.20 15.12 -9.61
CA ASP A 347 -31.15 13.68 -9.91
C ASP A 347 -29.77 13.18 -10.39
N ASP A 348 -29.05 13.99 -11.18
CA ASP A 348 -27.71 13.68 -11.70
C ASP A 348 -26.58 13.90 -10.68
N LEU A 349 -26.89 14.49 -9.51
CA LEU A 349 -25.93 14.72 -8.42
C LEU A 349 -26.23 13.88 -7.18
N ILE A 350 -27.17 12.93 -7.26
CA ILE A 350 -27.55 12.04 -6.16
C ILE A 350 -26.33 11.28 -5.61
N ASP A 351 -25.32 11.02 -6.44
CA ASP A 351 -24.11 10.29 -6.03
C ASP A 351 -23.03 11.17 -5.41
N ALA A 352 -22.99 12.45 -5.80
CA ALA A 352 -22.01 13.42 -5.33
C ALA A 352 -22.45 14.18 -4.06
N ILE A 353 -23.75 14.12 -3.72
CA ILE A 353 -24.34 14.89 -2.62
C ILE A 353 -25.04 13.96 -1.63
N GLU A 354 -24.71 14.13 -0.35
CA GLU A 354 -25.33 13.41 0.76
C GLU A 354 -26.10 14.36 1.66
N THR A 355 -27.28 13.96 2.10
CA THR A 355 -28.05 14.69 3.13
C THR A 355 -27.59 14.22 4.51
N VAL A 356 -27.04 15.12 5.32
CA VAL A 356 -26.53 14.81 6.67
C VAL A 356 -27.42 15.37 7.79
N GLY A 357 -28.34 16.27 7.45
CA GLY A 357 -29.30 16.88 8.37
C GLY A 357 -30.38 17.65 7.63
N GLU A 358 -31.26 18.33 8.37
CA GLU A 358 -32.31 19.17 7.78
C GLU A 358 -31.71 20.37 7.04
N ASP A 359 -31.97 20.45 5.72
CA ASP A 359 -31.38 21.42 4.79
C ASP A 359 -29.83 21.45 4.82
N GLU A 360 -29.19 20.36 5.26
CA GLU A 360 -27.75 20.22 5.40
C GLU A 360 -27.20 19.09 4.53
N TYR A 361 -26.26 19.46 3.67
CA TYR A 361 -25.73 18.62 2.60
C TYR A 361 -24.22 18.56 2.64
N VAL A 362 -23.66 17.43 2.25
CA VAL A 362 -22.23 17.22 2.05
C VAL A 362 -22.00 16.90 0.58
N LEU A 363 -21.16 17.71 -0.06
CA LEU A 363 -20.73 17.52 -1.44
C LEU A 363 -19.27 17.06 -1.43
N ALA A 364 -18.97 15.96 -2.13
CA ALA A 364 -17.63 15.42 -2.23
C ALA A 364 -17.09 15.57 -3.66
N PHE A 365 -15.86 16.05 -3.79
CA PHE A 365 -15.20 16.25 -5.08
C PHE A 365 -13.87 15.50 -5.11
N SER A 366 -13.66 14.68 -6.14
CA SER A 366 -12.38 14.01 -6.34
C SER A 366 -11.28 15.02 -6.67
N LEU A 367 -10.16 14.89 -5.97
CA LEU A 367 -8.91 15.61 -6.25
C LEU A 367 -7.90 14.72 -6.97
N MET A 368 -8.21 13.45 -7.22
CA MET A 368 -7.29 12.47 -7.81
C MET A 368 -6.86 12.85 -9.23
N GLY A 369 -7.70 13.57 -9.98
CA GLY A 369 -7.34 14.08 -11.31
C GLY A 369 -6.34 15.23 -11.32
N LEU A 370 -6.03 15.84 -10.17
CA LEU A 370 -5.06 16.93 -10.10
C LEU A 370 -3.62 16.39 -10.20
N SER A 371 -2.89 16.84 -11.22
CA SER A 371 -1.45 16.65 -11.34
C SER A 371 -0.69 17.19 -10.11
N GLU A 372 0.53 16.69 -9.88
CA GLU A 372 1.37 17.17 -8.78
C GLU A 372 1.56 18.69 -8.84
N LEU A 373 1.86 19.25 -10.01
CA LEU A 373 2.01 20.70 -10.18
C LEU A 373 0.74 21.48 -9.83
N HIS A 374 -0.45 20.98 -10.20
CA HIS A 374 -1.72 21.59 -9.80
C HIS A 374 -1.91 21.58 -8.28
N ARG A 375 -1.54 20.48 -7.63
CA ARG A 375 -1.64 20.35 -6.17
C ARG A 375 -0.69 21.32 -5.47
N LEU A 376 0.57 21.37 -5.90
CA LEU A 376 1.58 22.28 -5.35
C LEU A 376 1.14 23.75 -5.52
N GLY A 377 0.74 24.15 -6.73
CA GLY A 377 0.37 25.55 -7.02
C GLY A 377 -0.89 26.03 -6.31
N ARG A 378 -1.84 25.12 -6.06
CA ARG A 378 -3.08 25.46 -5.36
C ARG A 378 -2.97 25.29 -3.85
N GLY A 379 -1.92 24.66 -3.35
CA GLY A 379 -1.78 24.31 -1.93
C GLY A 379 -2.71 23.17 -1.51
N VAL A 380 -2.99 22.22 -2.40
CA VAL A 380 -3.71 20.98 -2.08
C VAL A 380 -2.72 19.99 -1.46
N PRO A 381 -2.97 19.42 -0.27
CA PRO A 381 -2.11 18.41 0.33
C PRO A 381 -1.87 17.21 -0.60
N ARG A 382 -0.69 16.60 -0.54
CA ARG A 382 -0.31 15.48 -1.43
C ARG A 382 -1.16 14.23 -1.19
N ASP A 383 -1.54 14.00 0.06
CA ASP A 383 -2.36 12.90 0.52
C ASP A 383 -3.86 13.15 0.34
N ALA A 384 -4.29 14.40 0.13
CA ALA A 384 -5.69 14.75 -0.07
C ALA A 384 -6.26 14.11 -1.35
N ARG A 385 -7.34 13.35 -1.17
CA ARG A 385 -8.06 12.62 -2.24
C ARG A 385 -9.38 13.24 -2.57
N LEU A 386 -10.04 13.82 -1.56
CA LEU A 386 -11.33 14.48 -1.71
C LEU A 386 -11.28 15.90 -1.16
N LEU A 387 -12.02 16.80 -1.79
CA LEU A 387 -12.48 18.04 -1.20
C LEU A 387 -13.92 17.84 -0.74
N VAL A 388 -14.19 18.12 0.52
CA VAL A 388 -15.51 17.99 1.13
C VAL A 388 -16.06 19.37 1.42
N VAL A 389 -17.24 19.66 0.87
CA VAL A 389 -17.97 20.90 1.07
C VAL A 389 -19.28 20.58 1.79
N ARG A 390 -19.35 20.91 3.07
CA ARG A 390 -20.56 20.79 3.87
C ARG A 390 -21.30 22.12 3.85
N VAL A 391 -22.57 22.12 3.45
CA VAL A 391 -23.39 23.34 3.34
C VAL A 391 -24.72 23.14 4.04
N LYS A 392 -25.19 24.19 4.71
CA LYS A 392 -26.55 24.29 5.22
C LYS A 392 -27.19 25.52 4.60
N LEU A 393 -28.30 25.36 3.87
CA LEU A 393 -28.89 26.48 3.10
C LEU A 393 -29.94 27.26 3.88
N ARG A 394 -30.54 26.66 4.92
CA ARG A 394 -31.59 27.26 5.75
C ARG A 394 -31.42 26.93 7.23
N PRO A 395 -31.95 27.77 8.14
CA PRO A 395 -32.52 29.10 7.88
C PRO A 395 -31.46 30.16 7.56
N ILE A 396 -30.24 29.97 8.08
CA ILE A 396 -29.07 30.82 7.83
C ILE A 396 -28.08 29.98 7.03
N ALA A 397 -27.59 30.52 5.90
CA ALA A 397 -26.60 29.82 5.09
C ALA A 397 -25.30 29.63 5.89
N GLN A 398 -24.81 28.39 5.92
CA GLN A 398 -23.55 28.02 6.57
C GLN A 398 -22.77 27.08 5.65
N PHE A 399 -21.44 27.13 5.73
CA PHE A 399 -20.62 26.12 5.05
C PHE A 399 -19.30 25.88 5.76
N CYS A 400 -18.72 24.71 5.53
CA CYS A 400 -17.29 24.47 5.76
C CYS A 400 -16.68 23.65 4.63
N VAL A 401 -15.40 23.88 4.36
CA VAL A 401 -14.65 23.21 3.31
C VAL A 401 -13.40 22.60 3.93
N HIS A 402 -13.12 21.34 3.62
CA HIS A 402 -11.92 20.65 4.08
C HIS A 402 -11.50 19.54 3.11
N THR A 403 -10.30 19.00 3.28
CA THR A 403 -9.78 17.90 2.48
C THR A 403 -9.77 16.59 3.26
N PHE A 404 -9.87 15.44 2.57
CA PHE A 404 -9.81 14.10 3.16
C PHE A 404 -8.77 13.23 2.44
N PRO A 405 -8.03 12.33 3.13
CA PRO A 405 -8.02 12.11 4.57
C PRO A 405 -7.23 13.21 5.28
N GLN A 406 -7.77 13.72 6.38
CA GLN A 406 -7.05 14.60 7.31
C GLN A 406 -7.56 14.25 8.70
N ASP A 407 -6.71 14.25 9.73
CA ASP A 407 -6.99 13.75 11.08
C ASP A 407 -8.44 13.99 11.52
N GLU A 408 -9.30 12.99 11.31
CA GLU A 408 -10.71 13.00 11.70
C GLU A 408 -10.83 12.74 13.20
N THR A 409 -10.05 13.48 13.98
CA THR A 409 -10.19 13.53 15.43
C THR A 409 -11.45 14.34 15.75
N ILE A 410 -12.60 13.65 15.62
CA ILE A 410 -13.85 13.90 16.33
C ILE A 410 -14.56 15.23 16.00
N HIS A 411 -15.54 15.14 15.09
CA HIS A 411 -16.84 15.86 15.03
C HIS A 411 -16.97 17.39 15.20
N HIS A 412 -15.90 18.18 15.32
CA HIS A 412 -16.04 19.63 15.58
C HIS A 412 -15.87 20.50 14.32
N HIS A 413 -16.81 20.46 13.39
CA HIS A 413 -16.86 21.44 12.30
C HIS A 413 -17.24 22.83 12.84
N ARG A 414 -16.47 23.85 12.45
CA ARG A 414 -16.77 25.27 12.70
C ARG A 414 -17.16 25.95 11.38
N PRO A 415 -18.44 25.90 10.97
CA PRO A 415 -18.85 26.46 9.69
C PRO A 415 -18.86 27.98 9.72
N TRP A 416 -18.56 28.58 8.57
CA TRP A 416 -18.84 29.99 8.32
C TRP A 416 -20.35 30.22 8.31
N ARG A 417 -20.81 31.39 8.76
CA ARG A 417 -22.24 31.73 8.84
C ARG A 417 -22.54 33.07 8.19
N ALA A 418 -23.58 33.11 7.36
CA ALA A 418 -23.94 34.29 6.59
C ALA A 418 -24.36 35.51 7.44
N ASN A 419 -24.89 35.29 8.63
CA ASN A 419 -25.29 36.37 9.54
C ASN A 419 -24.11 37.21 10.09
N THR A 420 -22.88 36.72 9.95
CA THR A 420 -21.69 37.47 10.39
C THR A 420 -21.33 38.61 9.43
N GLY A 421 -21.78 38.56 8.17
CA GLY A 421 -21.41 39.51 7.10
C GLY A 421 -19.93 39.49 6.71
N ALA A 422 -19.04 38.99 7.56
CA ALA A 422 -17.60 38.94 7.36
C ALA A 422 -17.22 37.86 6.33
N ALA A 423 -16.18 38.15 5.55
CA ALA A 423 -15.54 37.17 4.69
C ALA A 423 -14.92 36.02 5.51
N PRO A 424 -14.77 34.81 4.93
CA PRO A 424 -14.18 33.65 5.61
C PRO A 424 -12.65 33.76 5.73
N ASP A 425 -12.16 34.86 6.34
CA ASP A 425 -10.74 35.13 6.49
C ASP A 425 -10.06 34.27 7.57
N ALA A 426 -10.85 33.72 8.50
CA ALA A 426 -10.43 32.76 9.51
C ALA A 426 -10.60 31.32 9.04
N ALA A 427 -9.97 30.36 9.74
CA ALA A 427 -10.15 28.95 9.47
C ALA A 427 -11.63 28.56 9.56
N VAL A 428 -12.19 28.11 8.44
CA VAL A 428 -13.52 27.54 8.34
C VAL A 428 -13.35 26.03 8.40
N CYS A 429 -13.92 25.37 9.41
CA CYS A 429 -13.63 23.99 9.84
C CYS A 429 -12.50 23.87 10.89
N SER A 430 -12.35 22.68 11.48
CA SER A 430 -11.28 22.29 12.41
C SER A 430 -9.98 21.91 11.69
N THR A 431 -10.03 21.64 10.39
CA THR A 431 -8.87 21.22 9.61
C THR A 431 -7.88 22.36 9.40
N ARG A 432 -6.59 22.02 9.32
CA ARG A 432 -5.53 22.98 9.02
C ARG A 432 -5.85 23.72 7.71
N PRO A 433 -5.93 25.06 7.71
CA PRO A 433 -6.29 25.81 6.52
C PRO A 433 -5.21 25.67 5.45
N ASN A 434 -5.62 25.68 4.18
CA ASN A 434 -4.71 25.71 3.03
C ASN A 434 -5.22 26.69 1.97
N LEU A 435 -4.35 27.05 1.01
CA LEU A 435 -4.65 28.06 0.01
C LEU A 435 -5.87 27.68 -0.86
N PHE A 436 -6.00 26.41 -1.24
CA PHE A 436 -7.11 25.97 -2.09
C PHE A 436 -8.45 26.03 -1.36
N VAL A 437 -8.49 25.56 -0.12
CA VAL A 437 -9.67 25.66 0.75
C VAL A 437 -10.07 27.11 0.95
N TYR A 438 -9.10 27.99 1.24
CA TYR A 438 -9.35 29.43 1.36
C TYR A 438 -9.95 30.02 0.08
N TYR A 439 -9.40 29.66 -1.09
CA TYR A 439 -9.92 30.07 -2.39
C TYR A 439 -11.38 29.63 -2.59
N VAL A 440 -11.69 28.35 -2.35
CA VAL A 440 -13.06 27.83 -2.46
C VAL A 440 -14.01 28.52 -1.48
N CYS A 441 -13.58 28.75 -0.24
CA CYS A 441 -14.38 29.44 0.79
C CYS A 441 -14.81 30.84 0.34
N HIS A 442 -13.92 31.64 -0.26
CA HIS A 442 -14.27 32.99 -0.74
C HIS A 442 -15.28 32.96 -1.90
N HIS A 443 -15.15 31.99 -2.80
CA HIS A 443 -16.12 31.80 -3.89
C HIS A 443 -17.50 31.37 -3.38
N LEU A 444 -17.55 30.45 -2.42
CA LEU A 444 -18.80 30.03 -1.78
C LEU A 444 -19.44 31.17 -1.00
N HIS A 445 -18.65 31.94 -0.24
CA HIS A 445 -19.10 33.13 0.46
C HIS A 445 -19.78 34.12 -0.48
N ARG A 446 -19.12 34.47 -1.60
CA ARG A 446 -19.70 35.37 -2.61
C ARG A 446 -20.97 34.81 -3.23
N LEU A 447 -21.01 33.52 -3.53
CA LEU A 447 -22.19 32.86 -4.09
C LEU A 447 -23.38 32.92 -3.13
N LEU A 448 -23.14 32.68 -1.83
CA LEU A 448 -24.17 32.68 -0.78
C LEU A 448 -24.60 34.10 -0.36
N GLN A 449 -23.73 35.11 -0.48
CA GLN A 449 -24.14 36.50 -0.32
C GLN A 449 -25.08 36.96 -1.45
N GLY A 450 -24.94 36.40 -2.65
CA GLY A 450 -25.80 36.69 -3.80
C GLY A 450 -27.21 36.10 -3.73
N GLY A 451 -27.58 35.41 -2.65
CA GLY A 451 -28.91 34.83 -2.45
C GLY A 451 -28.86 33.35 -2.04
N ARG A 452 -29.91 32.59 -2.39
CA ARG A 452 -30.01 31.15 -2.09
C ARG A 452 -29.67 30.32 -3.33
N PRO A 453 -28.40 29.94 -3.56
CA PRO A 453 -28.03 29.10 -4.69
C PRO A 453 -28.60 27.69 -4.54
N SER A 454 -28.87 27.04 -5.67
CA SER A 454 -29.16 25.60 -5.68
C SER A 454 -27.91 24.77 -5.41
N LEU A 455 -28.09 23.53 -4.95
CA LEU A 455 -27.00 22.57 -4.78
C LEU A 455 -26.22 22.34 -6.09
N ARG A 456 -26.92 22.30 -7.23
CA ARG A 456 -26.28 22.26 -8.57
C ARG A 456 -25.33 23.43 -8.79
N LYS A 457 -25.73 24.65 -8.44
CA LYS A 457 -24.92 25.85 -8.64
C LYS A 457 -23.67 25.83 -7.75
N ILE A 458 -23.80 25.34 -6.51
CA ILE A 458 -22.66 25.12 -5.61
C ILE A 458 -21.73 24.06 -6.17
N HIS A 459 -22.26 22.91 -6.59
CA HIS A 459 -21.49 21.81 -7.16
C HIS A 459 -20.71 22.28 -8.39
N ASN A 460 -21.38 22.89 -9.38
CA ASN A 460 -20.75 23.38 -10.60
C ASN A 460 -19.65 24.42 -10.32
N LEU A 461 -19.87 25.33 -9.36
CA LEU A 461 -18.85 26.30 -8.96
C LEU A 461 -17.60 25.59 -8.44
N VAL A 462 -17.74 24.64 -7.52
CA VAL A 462 -16.59 23.96 -6.92
C VAL A 462 -15.90 23.05 -7.93
N SER A 463 -16.67 22.30 -8.73
CA SER A 463 -16.14 21.51 -9.85
C SER A 463 -15.33 22.37 -10.82
N ASP A 464 -15.82 23.57 -11.17
CA ASP A 464 -15.10 24.50 -12.03
C ASP A 464 -13.79 24.99 -11.41
N LEU A 465 -13.78 25.28 -10.10
CA LEU A 465 -12.56 25.70 -9.39
C LEU A 465 -11.51 24.58 -9.30
N ILE A 466 -11.95 23.31 -9.31
CA ILE A 466 -11.06 22.14 -9.39
C ILE A 466 -10.60 21.92 -10.84
N ALA A 467 -11.50 21.96 -11.81
CA ALA A 467 -11.23 21.61 -13.19
C ALA A 467 -10.58 22.72 -14.03
N LYS A 468 -10.48 23.97 -13.53
CA LYS A 468 -9.90 25.09 -14.28
C LYS A 468 -8.72 25.70 -13.54
N ALA A 469 -7.72 26.19 -14.28
CA ALA A 469 -6.67 27.02 -13.69
C ALA A 469 -7.28 28.25 -12.99
N PRO A 470 -6.72 28.67 -11.84
CA PRO A 470 -7.07 29.93 -11.19
C PRO A 470 -7.07 31.10 -12.17
N ALA A 471 -8.23 31.71 -12.37
CA ALA A 471 -8.42 32.88 -13.25
C ALA A 471 -9.19 34.00 -12.55
N THR A 472 -9.29 33.94 -11.22
CA THR A 472 -9.96 34.95 -10.41
C THR A 472 -9.17 35.24 -9.14
N CYS A 473 -9.41 36.41 -8.56
CA CYS A 473 -8.74 36.84 -7.35
C CYS A 473 -9.13 35.95 -6.15
N VAL A 474 -8.13 35.50 -5.40
CA VAL A 474 -8.34 34.64 -4.22
C VAL A 474 -9.18 35.28 -3.10
N VAL A 475 -9.25 36.62 -3.05
CA VAL A 475 -9.98 37.35 -2.01
C VAL A 475 -11.35 37.85 -2.49
N CYS A 476 -11.39 38.61 -3.59
CA CYS A 476 -12.63 39.25 -4.04
C CYS A 476 -13.37 38.48 -5.15
N CYS A 477 -12.78 37.39 -5.64
CA CYS A 477 -13.29 36.56 -6.74
C CYS A 477 -13.50 37.30 -8.07
N ALA A 478 -12.92 38.50 -8.22
CA ALA A 478 -12.95 39.22 -9.49
C ALA A 478 -12.12 38.48 -10.55
N PRO A 479 -12.57 38.43 -11.81
CA PRO A 479 -11.82 37.79 -12.88
C PRO A 479 -10.47 38.48 -13.08
N MET A 480 -9.47 37.70 -13.49
CA MET A 480 -8.12 38.13 -13.83
C MET A 480 -7.87 37.84 -15.30
N THR A 481 -7.05 38.67 -15.95
CA THR A 481 -6.80 38.58 -17.40
C THR A 481 -6.10 37.28 -17.80
N ASN A 482 -5.24 36.75 -16.93
CA ASN A 482 -4.50 35.52 -17.17
C ASN A 482 -4.95 34.39 -16.25
N LYS A 483 -4.86 33.17 -16.77
CA LYS A 483 -4.86 31.95 -15.96
C LYS A 483 -3.51 31.85 -15.24
N LEU A 484 -3.54 31.44 -13.98
CA LEU A 484 -2.37 31.30 -13.11
C LEU A 484 -2.27 29.86 -12.58
N TRP A 485 -1.08 29.41 -12.24
CA TRP A 485 -0.89 28.13 -11.55
C TRP A 485 -1.32 28.19 -10.09
N LYS A 486 -1.21 29.38 -9.49
CA LYS A 486 -1.46 29.66 -8.08
C LYS A 486 -2.53 30.75 -7.93
N PRO A 487 -3.55 30.56 -7.09
CA PRO A 487 -4.50 31.62 -6.75
C PRO A 487 -3.76 32.86 -6.21
N SER A 488 -4.08 34.05 -6.75
CA SER A 488 -3.36 35.28 -6.44
C SER A 488 -4.32 36.46 -6.19
N THR A 489 -3.75 37.61 -5.82
CA THR A 489 -4.52 38.84 -5.55
C THR A 489 -4.47 39.79 -6.74
N CYS A 490 -5.63 40.35 -7.12
CA CYS A 490 -5.73 41.25 -8.27
C CYS A 490 -5.23 42.68 -8.01
N ARG A 491 -5.16 43.12 -6.75
CA ARG A 491 -4.76 44.49 -6.39
C ARG A 491 -4.22 44.59 -4.97
N ALA A 492 -3.54 45.69 -4.66
CA ALA A 492 -2.96 45.97 -3.35
C ALA A 492 -3.97 45.81 -2.19
N GLY A 493 -5.21 46.29 -2.36
CA GLY A 493 -6.27 46.13 -1.35
C GLY A 493 -6.58 44.65 -1.03
N CYS A 494 -6.63 43.78 -2.04
CA CYS A 494 -6.83 42.35 -1.82
C CYS A 494 -5.60 41.70 -1.17
N SER A 495 -4.38 42.15 -1.49
CA SER A 495 -3.16 41.71 -0.80
C SER A 495 -3.18 42.07 0.68
N ILE A 496 -3.66 43.27 1.05
CA ILE A 496 -3.83 43.68 2.45
C ILE A 496 -4.83 42.80 3.20
N ILE A 497 -5.92 42.38 2.55
CA ILE A 497 -6.90 41.47 3.15
C ILE A 497 -6.26 40.08 3.35
N LEU A 498 -5.58 39.56 2.32
CA LEU A 498 -4.91 38.25 2.39
C LEU A 498 -3.86 38.18 3.51
N ARG A 499 -3.21 39.30 3.87
CA ARG A 499 -2.29 39.38 5.02
C ARG A 499 -2.94 39.07 6.38
N LYS A 500 -4.27 39.13 6.47
CA LYS A 500 -5.02 38.82 7.70
C LYS A 500 -5.36 37.33 7.84
N SER A 501 -5.15 36.53 6.79
CA SER A 501 -5.45 35.09 6.81
C SER A 501 -4.45 34.29 7.66
N ALA A 502 -4.76 33.01 7.87
CA ALA A 502 -3.88 32.09 8.59
C ALA A 502 -2.49 31.99 7.94
N LEU A 503 -1.44 31.69 8.73
CA LEU A 503 -0.08 31.66 8.23
C LEU A 503 0.11 30.61 7.13
N GLU A 504 -0.57 29.49 7.24
CA GLU A 504 -0.56 28.39 6.28
C GLU A 504 -1.01 28.83 4.88
N ILE A 505 -1.93 29.80 4.81
CA ILE A 505 -2.41 30.37 3.55
C ILE A 505 -1.39 31.36 3.01
N ARG A 506 -0.86 32.25 3.87
CA ARG A 506 0.11 33.28 3.50
C ARG A 506 1.46 32.73 3.08
N MET A 507 1.86 31.60 3.65
CA MET A 507 3.15 30.94 3.46
C MET A 507 2.96 29.57 2.78
N HIS A 508 1.97 29.42 1.90
CA HIS A 508 1.72 28.11 1.30
C HIS A 508 2.95 27.58 0.54
N ASP A 509 3.71 28.45 -0.13
CA ASP A 509 4.90 28.04 -0.89
C ASP A 509 5.95 27.40 0.03
N LEU A 510 6.07 27.86 1.29
CA LEU A 510 6.95 27.25 2.30
C LEU A 510 6.52 25.81 2.63
N LEU A 511 5.22 25.59 2.74
CA LEU A 511 4.67 24.28 3.07
C LEU A 511 4.83 23.29 1.89
N VAL A 512 4.81 23.82 0.67
CA VAL A 512 4.84 23.06 -0.58
C VAL A 512 6.28 22.76 -1.02
N ASP A 513 7.15 23.77 -1.02
CA ASP A 513 8.53 23.69 -1.49
C ASP A 513 9.46 24.62 -0.68
N PRO A 514 10.02 24.14 0.44
CA PRO A 514 10.89 24.96 1.28
C PRO A 514 12.17 25.38 0.56
N LEU A 515 12.66 24.65 -0.45
CA LEU A 515 13.89 25.02 -1.15
C LEU A 515 13.68 26.21 -2.10
N ALA A 516 12.49 26.33 -2.70
CA ALA A 516 12.11 27.53 -3.45
C ALA A 516 12.03 28.76 -2.53
N ILE A 517 11.52 28.60 -1.30
CA ILE A 517 11.51 29.68 -0.31
C ILE A 517 12.92 30.00 0.21
N ASP A 518 13.79 29.01 0.35
CA ASP A 518 15.21 29.22 0.65
C ASP A 518 15.86 30.13 -0.40
N LEU A 519 15.61 29.89 -1.69
CA LEU A 519 16.10 30.75 -2.77
C LEU A 519 15.61 32.20 -2.63
N LEU A 520 14.32 32.40 -2.35
CA LEU A 520 13.76 33.74 -2.13
C LEU A 520 14.41 34.41 -0.92
N LEU A 521 14.51 33.71 0.21
CA LEU A 521 15.09 34.24 1.44
C LEU A 521 16.58 34.54 1.30
N THR A 522 17.32 33.70 0.57
CA THR A 522 18.73 33.89 0.23
C THR A 522 18.92 35.10 -0.68
N SER A 523 18.07 35.28 -1.69
CA SER A 523 18.12 36.46 -2.57
C SER A 523 17.80 37.76 -1.83
N LEU A 524 16.84 37.72 -0.90
CA LEU A 524 16.46 38.85 -0.05
C LEU A 524 17.58 39.18 0.93
N SER A 525 18.18 38.18 1.57
CA SER A 525 19.36 38.32 2.43
C SER A 525 20.50 39.02 1.68
N ALA A 526 20.80 38.57 0.46
CA ALA A 526 21.84 39.16 -0.36
C ALA A 526 21.52 40.62 -0.71
N ALA A 527 20.29 40.90 -1.14
CA ALA A 527 19.85 42.26 -1.45
C ALA A 527 19.95 43.21 -0.24
N ALA A 528 19.74 42.70 0.97
CA ALA A 528 19.90 43.47 2.21
C ALA A 528 21.36 43.82 2.54
N THR A 529 22.34 43.18 1.90
CA THR A 529 23.77 43.52 2.05
C THR A 529 24.29 44.45 0.94
N ASP A 530 23.48 44.75 -0.07
CA ASP A 530 23.86 45.63 -1.18
C ASP A 530 23.83 47.10 -0.72
N SER A 531 24.72 47.92 -1.27
CA SER A 531 24.74 49.36 -0.99
C SER A 531 23.45 50.06 -1.41
N HIS A 532 22.67 49.47 -2.32
CA HIS A 532 21.39 49.99 -2.81
C HIS A 532 20.16 49.26 -2.25
N HIS A 533 20.27 48.64 -1.08
CA HIS A 533 19.20 47.86 -0.45
C HIS A 533 17.84 48.59 -0.41
N ASP A 534 17.81 49.91 -0.17
CA ASP A 534 16.57 50.69 -0.11
C ASP A 534 15.78 50.66 -1.42
N GLN A 535 16.48 50.59 -2.56
CA GLN A 535 15.86 50.49 -3.88
C GLN A 535 15.50 49.04 -4.23
N LEU A 536 16.22 48.05 -3.67
CA LEU A 536 16.02 46.62 -3.95
C LEU A 536 14.95 45.96 -3.08
N LEU A 537 14.73 46.46 -1.87
CA LEU A 537 13.82 45.89 -0.86
C LEU A 537 12.64 46.84 -0.58
N THR A 538 12.11 47.43 -1.64
CA THR A 538 10.99 48.38 -1.55
C THR A 538 9.81 47.78 -0.79
N GLY A 539 9.35 48.48 0.25
CA GLY A 539 8.19 48.07 1.04
C GLY A 539 8.45 46.94 2.05
N CYS A 540 9.70 46.57 2.31
CA CYS A 540 10.06 45.63 3.37
C CYS A 540 9.59 46.16 4.75
N PRO A 541 8.91 45.34 5.57
CA PRO A 541 8.36 45.78 6.85
C PRO A 541 9.40 45.84 7.98
N ILE A 542 10.64 45.40 7.73
CA ILE A 542 11.72 45.34 8.70
C ILE A 542 12.72 46.46 8.41
N PRO A 543 13.14 47.24 9.41
CA PRO A 543 14.19 48.25 9.22
C PRO A 543 15.46 47.62 8.67
N HIS A 544 16.08 48.27 7.68
CA HIS A 544 17.26 47.75 6.96
C HIS A 544 18.35 47.21 7.90
N THR A 545 18.70 47.97 8.95
CA THR A 545 19.74 47.62 9.94
C THR A 545 19.46 46.31 10.69
N ARG A 546 18.24 45.79 10.63
CA ARG A 546 17.79 44.58 11.34
C ARG A 546 17.40 43.44 10.39
N ILE A 547 17.35 43.66 9.08
CA ILE A 547 16.91 42.62 8.13
C ILE A 547 17.78 41.36 8.26
N GLN A 548 19.11 41.51 8.27
CA GLN A 548 20.03 40.38 8.40
C GLN A 548 19.88 39.62 9.71
N THR A 549 19.73 40.33 10.84
CA THR A 549 19.57 39.69 12.15
C THR A 549 18.23 38.95 12.26
N VAL A 550 17.16 39.51 11.70
CA VAL A 550 15.84 38.86 11.66
C VAL A 550 15.87 37.62 10.75
N ILE A 551 16.46 37.71 9.55
CA ILE A 551 16.58 36.58 8.62
C ILE A 551 17.34 35.43 9.28
N ASN A 552 18.48 35.72 9.91
CA ASN A 552 19.30 34.69 10.55
C ASN A 552 18.65 34.10 11.82
N ALA A 553 17.62 34.74 12.39
CA ALA A 553 16.82 34.20 13.47
C ALA A 553 15.65 33.31 12.98
N ILE A 554 15.35 33.27 11.68
CA ILE A 554 14.35 32.36 11.11
C ILE A 554 14.90 30.93 11.24
N PRO A 555 14.15 29.98 11.82
CA PRO A 555 14.59 28.59 11.93
C PRO A 555 14.66 27.91 10.55
N PRO A 556 15.37 26.77 10.42
CA PRO A 556 15.41 26.01 9.18
C PRO A 556 14.01 25.73 8.61
N LEU A 557 13.82 25.95 7.31
CA LEU A 557 12.49 25.87 6.68
C LEU A 557 11.88 24.47 6.74
N SER A 558 12.70 23.42 6.80
CA SER A 558 12.25 22.03 7.00
C SER A 558 11.55 21.82 8.34
N GLN A 559 11.96 22.54 9.40
CA GLN A 559 11.29 22.53 10.69
C GLN A 559 9.93 23.22 10.62
N LEU A 560 9.86 24.34 9.89
CA LEU A 560 8.60 25.08 9.71
C LEU A 560 7.59 24.29 8.86
N GLN A 561 8.07 23.63 7.80
CA GLN A 561 7.22 22.85 6.88
C GLN A 561 6.45 21.75 7.62
N THR A 562 7.11 21.08 8.57
CA THR A 562 6.56 19.92 9.29
C THR A 562 5.93 20.29 10.65
N ALA A 563 5.93 21.58 11.02
CA ALA A 563 5.36 22.04 12.27
C ALA A 563 3.84 21.84 12.32
N ASN A 564 3.36 21.32 13.45
CA ASN A 564 1.93 21.22 13.77
C ASN A 564 1.31 22.62 13.97
N ASP A 565 2.03 23.50 14.67
CA ASP A 565 1.71 24.93 14.82
C ASP A 565 2.82 25.77 14.17
N LEU A 566 2.56 26.22 12.94
CA LEU A 566 3.48 27.03 12.16
C LEU A 566 3.76 28.38 12.85
N ARG A 567 2.76 28.97 13.52
CA ARG A 567 2.92 30.26 14.20
C ARG A 567 3.88 30.13 15.38
N ALA A 568 3.66 29.12 16.23
CA ALA A 568 4.51 28.88 17.39
C ALA A 568 5.95 28.56 16.96
N ALA A 569 6.12 27.70 15.95
CA ALA A 569 7.43 27.32 15.43
C ALA A 569 8.19 28.52 14.82
N LEU A 570 7.51 29.38 14.05
CA LEU A 570 8.15 30.55 13.44
C LEU A 570 8.49 31.63 14.47
N ARG A 571 7.59 31.91 15.41
CA ARG A 571 7.79 32.95 16.42
C ARG A 571 8.89 32.55 17.39
N GLY A 572 8.90 31.31 17.87
CA GLY A 572 9.79 30.89 18.94
C GLY A 572 9.64 31.78 20.19
N SER A 573 10.68 31.83 21.02
CA SER A 573 10.74 32.62 22.26
C SER A 573 11.74 33.79 22.22
N ASP A 574 12.32 34.08 21.06
CA ASP A 574 13.31 35.14 20.90
C ASP A 574 12.69 36.54 20.72
N ALA A 575 13.54 37.56 20.82
CA ALA A 575 13.17 38.98 20.68
C ALA A 575 12.68 39.37 19.28
N PHE A 576 12.87 38.51 18.27
CA PHE A 576 12.50 38.76 16.87
C PHE A 576 11.20 38.07 16.45
N SER A 577 10.50 37.40 17.37
CA SER A 577 9.28 36.61 17.12
C SER A 577 8.29 37.26 16.14
N ASN A 578 7.89 38.50 16.38
CA ASN A 578 6.96 39.24 15.52
C ASN A 578 7.57 39.66 14.17
N GLU A 579 8.87 39.93 14.13
CA GLU A 579 9.57 40.39 12.93
C GLU A 579 9.81 39.25 11.95
N LYS A 580 10.12 38.05 12.45
CA LYS A 580 10.21 36.83 11.63
C LYS A 580 8.89 36.53 10.92
N GLU A 581 7.77 36.60 11.64
CA GLU A 581 6.44 36.43 11.04
C GLU A 581 6.14 37.51 9.99
N LYS A 582 6.39 38.78 10.32
CA LYS A 582 6.15 39.90 9.40
C LYS A 582 6.99 39.80 8.14
N LEU A 583 8.28 39.51 8.26
CA LEU A 583 9.21 39.43 7.13
C LEU A 583 8.84 38.27 6.21
N LEU A 584 8.70 37.05 6.76
CA LEU A 584 8.42 35.87 5.96
C LEU A 584 7.03 35.95 5.32
N SER A 585 6.04 36.49 6.05
CA SER A 585 4.70 36.70 5.48
C SER A 585 4.71 37.78 4.40
N TRP A 586 5.48 38.85 4.57
CA TRP A 586 5.61 39.88 3.55
C TRP A 586 6.27 39.30 2.30
N MET A 587 7.36 38.57 2.45
CA MET A 587 8.11 37.96 1.35
C MET A 587 7.22 37.06 0.49
N CYS A 588 6.50 36.11 1.11
CA CYS A 588 5.62 35.17 0.38
C CYS A 588 4.41 35.86 -0.28
N LEU A 589 3.97 37.02 0.23
CA LEU A 589 2.83 37.76 -0.34
C LEU A 589 3.25 38.84 -1.34
N TYR A 590 4.50 39.33 -1.24
CA TYR A 590 5.09 40.25 -2.20
C TYR A 590 5.50 39.50 -3.47
N PHE A 591 6.08 38.30 -3.32
CA PHE A 591 6.25 37.37 -4.43
C PHE A 591 4.90 36.75 -4.84
N ARG A 592 4.22 37.39 -5.79
CA ARG A 592 2.91 36.96 -6.31
C ARG A 592 2.99 35.95 -7.45
N GLY A 593 4.20 35.55 -7.85
CA GLY A 593 4.44 34.51 -8.84
C GLY A 593 4.32 33.10 -8.24
N PHE A 594 4.67 32.11 -9.04
CA PHE A 594 4.84 30.73 -8.59
C PHE A 594 6.25 30.25 -8.92
N LEU A 595 6.99 29.80 -7.91
CA LEU A 595 8.36 29.31 -8.03
C LEU A 595 8.41 27.92 -7.41
N LEU A 596 9.02 26.97 -8.12
CA LEU A 596 9.22 25.60 -7.65
C LEU A 596 10.62 25.15 -7.97
N THR A 597 11.20 24.32 -7.12
CA THR A 597 12.27 23.40 -7.49
C THR A 597 11.77 22.55 -8.65
N ALA A 598 12.54 22.48 -9.73
CA ALA A 598 12.14 21.80 -10.95
C ALA A 598 11.86 20.32 -10.66
N PRO A 599 10.61 19.83 -10.84
CA PRO A 599 10.34 18.40 -10.78
C PRO A 599 11.06 17.70 -11.93
N ASP A 600 11.27 16.38 -11.82
CA ASP A 600 12.11 15.62 -12.75
C ASP A 600 11.68 15.77 -14.22
N ASN A 601 10.37 15.87 -14.48
CA ASN A 601 9.82 16.04 -15.81
C ASN A 601 9.95 17.47 -16.38
N LEU A 602 10.44 18.44 -15.59
CA LEU A 602 10.72 19.82 -16.01
C LEU A 602 12.20 20.20 -15.82
N LYS A 603 13.04 19.29 -15.31
CA LYS A 603 14.49 19.49 -15.27
C LYS A 603 15.04 19.49 -16.69
N ILE A 604 16.04 20.33 -16.92
CA ILE A 604 16.82 20.38 -18.15
C ILE A 604 18.01 19.42 -17.99
N PRO A 605 18.01 18.26 -18.68
CA PRO A 605 19.01 17.22 -18.43
C PRO A 605 20.43 17.68 -18.77
N SER A 606 20.57 18.56 -19.76
CA SER A 606 21.85 19.09 -20.21
C SER A 606 22.48 20.12 -19.26
N MET A 607 21.85 20.40 -18.11
CA MET A 607 22.41 21.24 -17.04
C MET A 607 22.71 20.37 -15.79
N PRO A 608 23.63 19.37 -15.88
CA PRO A 608 23.88 18.43 -14.79
C PRO A 608 24.55 19.12 -13.59
N GLY A 609 24.10 18.83 -12.38
CA GLY A 609 24.66 19.42 -11.15
C GLY A 609 24.21 20.85 -10.85
N ALA A 610 23.49 21.51 -11.77
CA ALA A 610 22.79 22.75 -11.47
C ALA A 610 21.55 22.47 -10.60
N LEU A 611 21.30 23.28 -9.58
CA LEU A 611 19.98 23.33 -8.96
C LEU A 611 19.06 24.13 -9.88
N GLN A 612 17.92 23.56 -10.21
CA GLN A 612 17.01 24.13 -11.20
C GLN A 612 15.69 24.47 -10.54
N PHE A 613 15.23 25.68 -10.76
CA PHE A 613 13.91 26.14 -10.35
C PHE A 613 13.14 26.59 -11.58
N VAL A 614 11.84 26.32 -11.57
CA VAL A 614 10.90 26.72 -12.61
C VAL A 614 10.05 27.84 -12.07
N VAL A 615 9.77 28.82 -12.93
CA VAL A 615 8.81 29.90 -12.72
C VAL A 615 7.67 29.71 -13.72
N PRO A 616 6.64 28.90 -13.41
CA PRO A 616 5.55 28.63 -14.35
C PRO A 616 4.82 29.89 -14.78
N ASN A 617 4.67 30.86 -13.87
CA ASN A 617 4.20 32.19 -14.17
C ASN A 617 4.77 33.20 -13.16
N ALA A 618 5.08 34.40 -13.65
CA ALA A 618 5.37 35.57 -12.84
C ALA A 618 4.08 36.11 -12.20
N HIS A 619 4.15 37.30 -11.58
CA HIS A 619 2.94 37.95 -11.08
C HIS A 619 2.01 38.34 -12.25
N HIS A 620 0.70 38.37 -11.98
CA HIS A 620 -0.31 38.45 -13.04
C HIS A 620 -0.22 39.70 -13.93
N ASP A 621 0.17 40.86 -13.40
CA ASP A 621 0.33 42.09 -14.17
C ASP A 621 1.47 41.92 -15.20
N HIS A 622 2.63 41.40 -14.78
CA HIS A 622 3.76 41.11 -15.67
C HIS A 622 3.45 40.05 -16.73
N GLU A 623 2.76 38.96 -16.38
CA GLU A 623 2.28 37.99 -17.39
C GLU A 623 1.30 38.64 -18.38
N THR A 624 0.50 39.61 -17.95
CA THR A 624 -0.43 40.34 -18.84
C THR A 624 0.36 41.17 -19.85
N LEU A 625 1.37 41.90 -19.37
CA LEU A 625 2.24 42.71 -20.21
C LEU A 625 3.04 41.83 -21.18
N PHE A 626 3.58 40.69 -20.72
CA PHE A 626 4.28 39.74 -21.57
C PHE A 626 3.38 39.11 -22.63
N ASN A 627 2.19 38.63 -22.25
CA ASN A 627 1.24 38.04 -23.19
C ASN A 627 0.73 39.05 -24.23
N ALA A 628 0.59 40.32 -23.85
CA ALA A 628 0.27 41.40 -24.79
C ALA A 628 1.37 41.58 -25.84
N GLN A 629 2.65 41.52 -25.43
CA GLN A 629 3.76 41.53 -26.38
C GLN A 629 3.79 40.26 -27.23
N TYR A 630 3.54 39.10 -26.62
CA TYR A 630 3.54 37.81 -27.31
C TYR A 630 2.49 37.76 -28.44
N GLY A 631 1.24 38.16 -28.15
CA GLY A 631 0.15 38.16 -29.13
C GLY A 631 0.27 39.22 -30.23
N SER A 632 0.92 40.36 -29.93
CA SER A 632 1.07 41.47 -30.88
C SER A 632 2.00 41.18 -32.06
N HIS A 633 2.79 40.11 -32.00
CA HIS A 633 3.75 39.76 -33.06
C HIS A 633 3.22 38.67 -34.03
N GLY A 634 1.95 38.25 -33.88
CA GLY A 634 1.26 37.32 -34.79
C GLY A 634 1.61 35.83 -34.58
N PRO A 635 0.89 34.89 -35.23
CA PRO A 635 1.09 33.45 -35.08
C PRO A 635 2.48 32.96 -35.55
N SER A 636 3.16 33.77 -36.36
CA SER A 636 4.45 33.44 -36.98
C SER A 636 5.67 33.98 -36.23
N SER A 637 5.49 34.78 -35.17
CA SER A 637 6.62 35.25 -34.36
C SER A 637 7.00 34.21 -33.32
N SER A 638 8.11 33.51 -33.55
CA SER A 638 8.68 32.59 -32.57
C SER A 638 9.01 33.35 -31.27
N SER A 639 8.57 32.84 -30.13
CA SER A 639 9.21 33.19 -28.87
C SER A 639 10.48 32.39 -28.71
N GLY A 640 11.58 33.05 -28.37
CA GLY A 640 12.87 32.40 -28.18
C GLY A 640 13.18 32.17 -26.71
N ILE A 641 14.07 31.21 -26.48
CA ILE A 641 14.75 31.09 -25.19
C ILE A 641 16.07 31.87 -25.27
N VAL A 642 16.28 32.74 -24.29
CA VAL A 642 17.50 33.53 -24.09
C VAL A 642 17.91 33.43 -22.63
N PHE A 643 19.17 33.75 -22.36
CA PHE A 643 19.76 33.65 -21.03
C PHE A 643 20.12 35.03 -20.48
N HIS A 644 20.10 35.16 -19.15
CA HIS A 644 20.53 36.36 -18.44
C HIS A 644 21.28 35.95 -17.18
N GLY A 645 22.58 36.24 -17.10
CA GLY A 645 23.36 36.05 -15.88
C GLY A 645 23.18 37.26 -14.97
N THR A 646 23.05 37.02 -13.67
CA THR A 646 22.81 38.09 -12.70
C THR A 646 23.48 37.81 -11.37
N ARG A 647 23.62 38.86 -10.55
CA ARG A 647 24.06 38.72 -9.16
C ARG A 647 22.87 38.33 -8.29
N ILE A 648 23.12 37.52 -7.26
CA ILE A 648 22.06 37.10 -6.32
C ILE A 648 21.37 38.30 -5.64
N THR A 649 22.05 39.44 -5.47
CA THR A 649 21.49 40.68 -4.89
C THR A 649 20.39 41.30 -5.76
N ARG A 650 20.32 40.97 -7.05
CA ARG A 650 19.29 41.45 -7.98
C ARG A 650 18.13 40.46 -8.13
N LEU A 651 18.33 39.19 -7.75
CA LEU A 651 17.36 38.12 -8.03
C LEU A 651 16.01 38.37 -7.36
N TRP A 652 15.97 38.88 -6.13
CA TRP A 652 14.71 39.22 -5.44
C TRP A 652 13.85 40.19 -6.26
N GLY A 653 14.43 41.29 -6.71
CA GLY A 653 13.74 42.29 -7.55
C GLY A 653 13.31 41.70 -8.88
N ILE A 654 14.18 40.90 -9.52
CA ILE A 654 13.84 40.24 -10.80
C ILE A 654 12.66 39.27 -10.65
N LEU A 655 12.62 38.46 -9.59
CA LEU A 655 11.55 37.48 -9.39
C LEU A 655 10.20 38.14 -9.02
N THR A 656 10.24 39.28 -8.33
CA THR A 656 9.03 39.97 -7.86
C THR A 656 8.46 40.94 -8.90
N GLU A 657 9.32 41.63 -9.63
CA GLU A 657 8.96 42.75 -10.51
C GLU A 657 9.31 42.52 -11.98
N GLY A 658 10.02 41.43 -12.30
CA GLY A 658 10.54 41.15 -13.64
C GLY A 658 11.90 41.80 -13.88
N LEU A 659 12.49 41.50 -15.04
CA LEU A 659 13.67 42.24 -15.51
C LEU A 659 13.26 43.70 -15.81
N LYS A 660 14.18 44.64 -15.60
CA LYS A 660 13.94 46.07 -15.80
C LYS A 660 15.06 46.72 -16.60
N VAL A 661 14.72 47.70 -17.42
CA VAL A 661 15.73 48.57 -18.05
C VAL A 661 16.22 49.56 -17.01
N LEU A 662 17.47 49.39 -16.58
CA LEU A 662 18.11 50.20 -15.54
C LEU A 662 19.38 50.92 -16.05
N SER A 663 19.58 50.98 -17.36
CA SER A 663 20.69 51.71 -17.96
C SER A 663 20.62 53.20 -17.60
N GLY A 664 21.74 53.79 -17.21
CA GLY A 664 21.86 55.17 -16.74
C GLY A 664 21.42 55.39 -15.28
N THR A 665 21.12 54.33 -14.51
CA THR A 665 20.72 54.43 -13.10
C THR A 665 21.81 53.90 -12.17
N ASP A 666 21.75 54.23 -10.88
CA ASP A 666 22.66 53.71 -9.85
C ASP A 666 22.60 52.18 -9.69
N LEU A 667 21.49 51.56 -10.13
CA LEU A 667 21.31 50.11 -10.11
C LEU A 667 21.92 49.40 -11.33
N GLN A 668 22.52 50.14 -12.26
CA GLN A 668 23.19 49.57 -13.41
C GLN A 668 24.44 48.80 -12.98
N VAL A 669 24.43 47.48 -13.14
CA VAL A 669 25.57 46.62 -12.78
C VAL A 669 26.58 46.51 -13.92
N THR A 670 26.10 46.51 -15.16
CA THR A 670 26.91 46.36 -16.38
C THR A 670 26.73 47.58 -17.28
N GLY A 671 27.81 48.05 -17.91
CA GLY A 671 27.79 49.18 -18.86
C GLY A 671 26.70 49.04 -19.95
N ALA A 672 26.23 50.16 -20.51
CA ALA A 672 25.26 50.19 -21.61
C ALA A 672 25.96 50.38 -22.97
N ALA A 673 27.01 49.58 -23.23
CA ALA A 673 27.92 49.77 -24.37
C ALA A 673 27.25 49.65 -25.75
N HIS A 674 26.13 48.93 -25.81
CA HIS A 674 25.34 48.68 -27.03
C HIS A 674 23.93 49.29 -26.96
N GLY A 675 23.74 50.28 -26.09
CA GLY A 675 22.47 50.98 -25.89
C GLY A 675 21.76 50.62 -24.59
N SER A 676 20.70 51.37 -24.31
CA SER A 676 19.87 51.18 -23.10
C SER A 676 18.96 49.96 -23.26
N GLY A 677 18.96 49.06 -22.27
CA GLY A 677 18.08 47.89 -22.28
C GLY A 677 18.53 46.76 -21.34
N VAL A 678 17.76 45.67 -21.36
CA VAL A 678 18.11 44.42 -20.68
C VAL A 678 18.97 43.57 -21.61
N TYR A 679 20.19 43.28 -21.20
CA TYR A 679 21.12 42.44 -21.95
C TYR A 679 20.82 40.96 -21.72
N VAL A 680 20.61 40.22 -22.80
CA VAL A 680 20.41 38.77 -22.79
C VAL A 680 21.29 38.11 -23.86
N ALA A 681 21.69 36.87 -23.65
CA ALA A 681 22.49 36.12 -24.63
C ALA A 681 21.74 34.90 -25.16
N GLU A 682 22.07 34.49 -26.38
CA GLU A 682 21.60 33.20 -26.92
C GLU A 682 22.35 32.02 -26.28
N GLU A 683 23.65 32.20 -25.98
CA GLU A 683 24.47 31.20 -25.31
C GLU A 683 24.47 31.38 -23.78
N PRO A 684 24.25 30.32 -22.99
CA PRO A 684 24.25 30.40 -21.54
C PRO A 684 25.64 30.74 -20.97
N SER A 685 26.72 30.30 -21.63
CA SER A 685 28.10 30.57 -21.23
C SER A 685 28.44 32.07 -21.27
N LEU A 686 27.96 32.80 -22.29
CA LEU A 686 28.15 34.24 -22.40
C LEU A 686 27.39 34.98 -21.29
N SER A 687 26.15 34.59 -21.03
CA SER A 687 25.36 35.16 -19.92
C SER A 687 26.02 34.90 -18.57
N LEU A 688 26.58 33.71 -18.35
CA LEU A 688 27.21 33.34 -17.08
C LEU A 688 28.37 34.26 -16.69
N GLN A 689 29.08 34.87 -17.65
CA GLN A 689 30.16 35.84 -17.38
C GLN A 689 29.69 37.08 -16.61
N TYR A 690 28.38 37.37 -16.67
CA TYR A 690 27.75 38.48 -15.94
C TYR A 690 27.17 38.06 -14.59
N ALA A 691 27.19 36.77 -14.27
CA ALA A 691 26.84 36.28 -12.94
C ALA A 691 28.08 36.27 -12.03
N SER A 692 27.85 36.39 -10.73
CA SER A 692 28.90 36.24 -9.71
C SER A 692 28.56 35.10 -8.76
N VAL A 693 29.57 34.32 -8.38
CA VAL A 693 29.42 33.32 -7.31
C VAL A 693 29.10 34.05 -6.01
N PHE A 694 28.04 33.65 -5.32
CA PHE A 694 27.72 34.18 -4.00
C PHE A 694 28.19 33.24 -2.88
N GLY A 695 28.87 33.80 -1.90
CA GLY A 695 29.41 33.06 -0.76
C GLY A 695 28.39 32.83 0.35
N ALA A 696 28.76 32.01 1.35
CA ALA A 696 27.92 31.73 2.51
C ALA A 696 27.49 32.98 3.30
N HIS A 697 28.31 34.04 3.30
CA HIS A 697 28.05 35.29 4.03
C HIS A 697 27.04 36.22 3.33
N GLN A 698 26.76 35.99 2.04
CA GLN A 698 25.79 36.78 1.28
C GLN A 698 24.38 36.15 1.30
N GLY A 699 24.26 34.91 1.75
CA GLY A 699 23.00 34.18 1.83
C GLY A 699 22.35 34.24 3.21
N TRP A 700 21.33 33.41 3.41
CA TRP A 700 20.75 33.17 4.73
C TRP A 700 21.57 32.12 5.50
N ALA A 701 21.80 32.31 6.80
CA ALA A 701 22.66 31.43 7.61
C ALA A 701 22.28 29.94 7.52
N HIS A 702 20.98 29.63 7.58
CA HIS A 702 20.45 28.27 7.49
C HIS A 702 20.13 27.81 6.07
N SER A 703 20.52 28.58 5.05
CA SER A 703 20.31 28.21 3.66
C SER A 703 21.08 26.95 3.29
N ALA A 704 20.45 26.10 2.48
CA ALA A 704 21.11 25.01 1.77
C ALA A 704 21.86 25.49 0.50
N LEU A 705 21.68 26.75 0.10
CA LEU A 705 22.16 27.34 -1.14
C LEU A 705 23.39 28.20 -0.88
N LYS A 706 24.58 27.68 -1.20
CA LYS A 706 25.87 28.38 -0.98
C LYS A 706 26.81 28.13 -2.14
N ASN A 707 27.62 29.13 -2.50
CA ASN A 707 28.66 29.04 -3.51
C ASN A 707 28.12 28.74 -4.92
N TYR A 708 27.03 29.40 -5.32
CA TYR A 708 26.45 29.27 -6.66
C TYR A 708 26.52 30.58 -7.45
N SER A 709 26.47 30.48 -8.78
CA SER A 709 26.17 31.59 -9.69
C SER A 709 24.73 31.51 -10.17
N VAL A 710 24.09 32.66 -10.41
CA VAL A 710 22.69 32.71 -10.86
C VAL A 710 22.62 32.93 -12.38
N LEU A 711 22.04 31.97 -13.08
CA LEU A 711 21.71 32.08 -14.50
C LEU A 711 20.20 31.97 -14.69
N LEU A 712 19.60 32.92 -15.39
CA LEU A 712 18.18 32.91 -15.71
C LEU A 712 17.94 32.38 -17.11
N GLY A 713 16.99 31.47 -17.23
CA GLY A 713 16.41 31.07 -18.50
C GLY A 713 15.13 31.87 -18.76
N CYS A 714 15.14 32.70 -19.79
CA CYS A 714 14.06 33.63 -20.10
C CYS A 714 13.41 33.29 -21.45
N GLN A 715 12.10 33.53 -21.54
CA GLN A 715 11.37 33.56 -22.79
C GLN A 715 11.35 35.00 -23.30
N LEU A 716 11.66 35.21 -24.59
CA LEU A 716 11.64 36.51 -25.25
C LEU A 716 10.56 36.54 -26.34
N ALA A 717 9.59 37.43 -26.21
CA ALA A 717 8.50 37.63 -27.17
C ALA A 717 9.01 38.29 -28.47
N GLY A 718 8.58 37.79 -29.62
CA GLY A 718 8.97 38.30 -30.94
C GLY A 718 10.47 38.16 -31.22
N HIS A 719 11.06 37.02 -30.86
CA HIS A 719 12.49 36.78 -31.00
C HIS A 719 12.81 35.93 -32.23
N ILE A 720 13.73 36.42 -33.05
CA ILE A 720 14.36 35.67 -34.12
C ILE A 720 15.83 35.51 -33.74
N PRO A 721 16.33 34.29 -33.53
CA PRO A 721 17.74 34.06 -33.21
C PRO A 721 18.62 34.56 -34.37
N ASN A 722 19.51 35.51 -34.11
CA ASN A 722 20.38 36.08 -35.14
C ASN A 722 21.72 36.66 -34.62
N ASN A 723 21.93 36.75 -33.30
CA ASN A 723 23.08 37.39 -32.70
C ASN A 723 23.50 36.68 -31.42
N SER A 724 24.78 36.77 -31.04
CA SER A 724 25.27 36.17 -29.78
C SER A 724 24.63 36.80 -28.53
N TYR A 725 24.24 38.08 -28.59
CA TYR A 725 23.54 38.81 -27.53
C TYR A 725 22.50 39.79 -28.09
N HIS A 726 21.57 40.22 -27.23
CA HIS A 726 20.45 41.11 -27.56
C HIS A 726 20.25 42.15 -26.46
N VAL A 727 19.93 43.39 -26.86
CA VAL A 727 19.56 44.48 -25.94
C VAL A 727 18.05 44.71 -26.03
N VAL A 728 17.33 44.27 -25.01
CA VAL A 728 15.87 44.34 -24.96
C VAL A 728 15.43 45.66 -24.32
N GLN A 729 14.97 46.59 -25.14
CA GLN A 729 14.52 47.93 -24.70
C GLN A 729 13.20 47.93 -23.94
N LYS A 730 12.34 46.93 -24.18
CA LYS A 730 11.03 46.77 -23.55
C LYS A 730 11.05 45.54 -22.66
N ALA A 731 11.24 45.72 -21.37
CA ALA A 731 11.47 44.61 -20.46
C ALA A 731 10.26 43.67 -20.35
N GLU A 732 9.05 44.16 -20.61
CA GLU A 732 7.83 43.37 -20.71
C GLU A 732 7.88 42.29 -21.81
N ARG A 733 8.85 42.33 -22.74
CA ARG A 733 9.07 41.26 -23.72
C ARG A 733 9.78 40.04 -23.13
N LEU A 734 10.33 40.13 -21.93
CA LEU A 734 11.05 39.05 -21.27
C LEU A 734 10.20 38.46 -20.15
N ALA A 735 10.16 37.13 -20.06
CA ALA A 735 9.60 36.43 -18.91
C ALA A 735 10.60 35.41 -18.39
N VAL A 736 10.90 35.45 -17.10
CA VAL A 736 11.74 34.44 -16.44
C VAL A 736 10.93 33.14 -16.34
N ARG A 737 11.52 32.03 -16.80
CA ARG A 737 10.92 30.70 -16.75
C ARG A 737 11.75 29.72 -15.94
N TYR A 738 13.06 29.94 -15.88
CA TYR A 738 13.98 29.13 -15.10
C TYR A 738 14.96 30.00 -14.29
N VAL A 739 15.28 29.54 -13.09
CA VAL A 739 16.44 30.00 -12.32
C VAL A 739 17.37 28.81 -12.14
N PHE A 740 18.59 28.93 -12.64
CA PHE A 740 19.64 27.94 -12.46
C PHE A 740 20.66 28.45 -11.44
N LEU A 741 20.92 27.66 -10.40
CA LEU A 741 22.04 27.87 -9.50
C LEU A 741 23.17 26.93 -9.93
N LEU A 742 24.24 27.52 -10.44
CA LEU A 742 25.36 26.80 -11.04
C LEU A 742 26.52 26.71 -10.06
N PRO A 743 27.02 25.49 -9.73
CA PRO A 743 28.13 25.34 -8.79
C PRO A 743 29.41 26.00 -9.31
N PRO A 744 30.45 26.14 -8.47
CA PRO A 744 31.74 26.64 -8.91
C PRO A 744 32.29 25.75 -10.04
N ASN A 745 32.94 26.37 -11.03
CA ASN A 745 33.50 25.68 -12.19
C ASN A 745 32.48 24.96 -13.09
N PHE A 746 31.19 25.29 -12.98
CA PHE A 746 30.17 24.74 -13.88
C PHE A 746 30.49 25.05 -15.34
N GLN A 747 30.54 24.01 -16.17
CA GLN A 747 30.72 24.14 -17.62
C GLN A 747 29.35 24.29 -18.28
N CYS A 748 29.06 25.48 -18.79
CA CYS A 748 27.82 25.71 -19.52
C CYS A 748 27.74 24.85 -20.78
N PRO A 749 26.67 24.08 -20.98
CA PRO A 749 26.41 23.41 -22.25
C PRO A 749 26.16 24.44 -23.36
N ILE A 750 26.32 24.02 -24.61
CA ILE A 750 25.92 24.85 -25.75
C ILE A 750 24.40 25.02 -25.80
N ARG A 751 23.93 26.16 -26.31
CA ARG A 751 22.52 26.51 -26.45
C ARG A 751 21.64 25.38 -27.00
N ALA A 752 22.09 24.71 -28.04
CA ALA A 752 21.33 23.66 -28.75
C ALA A 752 20.87 22.52 -27.83
N HIS A 753 21.63 22.22 -26.76
CA HIS A 753 21.29 21.16 -25.81
C HIS A 753 20.27 21.60 -24.76
N VAL A 754 20.14 22.91 -24.50
CA VAL A 754 19.31 23.45 -23.43
C VAL A 754 17.95 23.93 -23.96
N VAL A 755 17.96 24.64 -25.09
CA VAL A 755 16.79 25.36 -25.60
C VAL A 755 15.64 24.42 -25.97
N GLY A 756 15.94 23.26 -26.56
CA GLY A 756 14.91 22.27 -26.93
C GLY A 756 14.12 21.78 -25.71
N ALA A 757 14.84 21.35 -24.66
CA ALA A 757 14.24 20.89 -23.41
C ALA A 757 13.46 22.00 -22.69
N MET A 758 14.00 23.23 -22.63
CA MET A 758 13.29 24.37 -22.04
C MET A 758 12.02 24.74 -22.82
N THR A 759 12.06 24.68 -24.14
CA THR A 759 10.91 24.95 -25.00
C THR A 759 9.80 23.92 -24.76
N GLN A 760 10.17 22.64 -24.70
CA GLN A 760 9.22 21.56 -24.38
C GLN A 760 8.63 21.72 -22.98
N ALA A 761 9.45 22.06 -21.98
CA ALA A 761 8.98 22.28 -20.62
C ALA A 761 8.03 23.49 -20.52
N ASN A 762 8.35 24.61 -21.17
CA ASN A 762 7.48 25.78 -21.23
C ASN A 762 6.16 25.48 -21.96
N ALA A 763 6.21 24.70 -23.05
CA ALA A 763 5.01 24.23 -23.74
C ALA A 763 4.16 23.32 -22.85
N ALA A 764 4.78 22.41 -22.10
CA ALA A 764 4.08 21.58 -21.12
C ALA A 764 3.44 22.41 -20.00
N LEU A 765 4.12 23.44 -19.50
CA LEU A 765 3.58 24.38 -18.52
C LEU A 765 2.44 25.25 -19.07
N SER A 766 2.38 25.44 -20.39
CA SER A 766 1.29 26.21 -21.01
C SER A 766 0.07 25.33 -21.31
N THR A 767 0.29 24.12 -21.83
CA THR A 767 -0.78 23.17 -22.18
C THR A 767 -1.43 22.53 -20.94
N LYS A 768 -0.63 22.17 -19.94
CA LYS A 768 -1.11 21.54 -18.70
C LYS A 768 -1.77 22.51 -17.70
N MET A 769 -1.98 23.78 -18.04
CA MET A 769 -2.81 24.67 -17.21
C MET A 769 -4.30 24.26 -17.20
N LEU A 770 -4.69 23.33 -18.07
CA LEU A 770 -5.98 22.66 -18.02
C LEU A 770 -5.76 21.28 -17.36
N PRO A 771 -6.39 20.99 -16.20
CA PRO A 771 -6.41 19.69 -15.53
C PRO A 771 -6.76 18.51 -16.42
#